data_AF-A0A928CNA7-F1
#
_entry.id   AF-A0A928CNA7-F1
#
_cell.length_a   1.000
_cell.length_b   1.000
_cell.length_c   1.000
_cell.angle_alpha   90.00
_cell.angle_beta   90.00
_cell.angle_gamma   90.00
#
_symmetry.space_group_name_H-M   'P 1'
#
loop_
_entity.id
_entity.type
_entity.pdbx_description
1 polymer ?
#
loop_
_entity_poly.entity_id
_entity_poly.type
_entity_poly.pdbx_seq_one_letter_code
_entity_poly.pdbx_strand_id
1 'polypeptide(L)'
;MMKKSLLTVGMLAVCSWCSAAENLIRNADFSELSPAGLPMHWSFASTTGTRQKSENGIIRIAPKFAAVQHNIKIEANKSYLLSYEAKGSPDATFQLYSSWQEGEKNRGYTDAGKKKGTEEFTEYKFLFNTGENARGYRLYLNAHTGKELQIRNLSLTEAAPQGKLKNYDFSMLANGCPVNWTQRNKAELYRYENGTATLEGKDKATLLVQTTDFKPGDQYVLSYEVRGTGNYRTYLGWIQMYPNKKRDWKSSGSGIKKLPKEWTKQSFRISIPKGDFTVTSNLVLQAEKNSKAEWRNFSIVPFEAKKLLGGTWQLNGDADFDKDRLSISTGNAVLEKIPVQPGQHYRLEFRIYGNRKAKNATGFHVYRVMAIAGKKTFEAPWDDAMGDQYQQKKFNFTVPGNCKTIDLKFQGQTGSSFRIDRIKLEACEPEVPQSQLLTVTEPFYRNSFYSSRPQEKHVRGEVVFPKGATSAEVRFNGEVRKLTSAGKFSFDASGLKVGKYPLTVKFSDGRTVTQDIHKLAKAKVEVVLAPDLFFYVNGKRVVPNSIPRSGAYSFKGGVYQGARNGVNLVFGFGGHGKGLEMLDAAEKLGLKVLIHCGVLHQLSQAEKQTFLHNKYNLISQEMRNHPAFFGYFMVDEPAWAGMPLKCLEETYRLMREFDPYHPVWINEAPRGGLDTHRQVAGACDAYGVDIYPVPAPSMHSGLEDKMMTSVGKYAELCREAGYDRKAVWLYLQGWSWKTMHNPDAQDGYPTPEELHFMQMDAWIHGCTGVFWWGTGHVRSEKFYKENMDAVRHIHRLSGMLVLPRTLYKVPAPLFAVEYRSGKNRYVAVENPTGKKASVELPSDLKKLDGPDAGDLPPWSVTVYGNAPLPEPAYELPAKDDELESAPDPFKLSLKEHGKPYLGKASWIWAKGYLTSQKSVIAEGKIVLSKPVKSATLYYAVDDIGEFRFNGADLPKSRGWDAITELPVKARQGENRLWIKAGNVMGACGILCELRVVYQDGTRENFVSGGPWLLAGPEGGKLQAAEVIAPFGEGAWKKRPKIR
;
A
#
# COMPACT_ATOMS: atom_id res chain seq x y z
N MET A 1 32.80 -18.34 -58.52
CA MET A 1 33.22 -19.09 -57.32
C MET A 1 33.47 -18.13 -56.14
N MET A 2 33.63 -18.57 -54.88
CA MET A 2 33.31 -17.73 -53.71
C MET A 2 34.20 -17.90 -52.44
N LYS A 3 34.42 -16.74 -51.76
CA LYS A 3 34.44 -16.49 -50.29
C LYS A 3 35.59 -17.02 -49.39
N LYS A 4 36.13 -16.08 -48.58
CA LYS A 4 36.51 -16.19 -47.14
C LYS A 4 37.78 -17.02 -46.77
N SER A 5 38.44 -16.87 -45.60
CA SER A 5 38.58 -15.74 -44.62
C SER A 5 39.49 -16.07 -43.41
N LEU A 6 40.27 -15.09 -42.89
CA LEU A 6 40.59 -14.81 -41.45
C LEU A 6 41.24 -15.97 -40.60
N LEU A 7 41.70 -15.89 -39.32
CA LEU A 7 41.79 -14.89 -38.21
C LEU A 7 42.84 -15.38 -37.16
N THR A 8 43.05 -14.64 -36.03
CA THR A 8 43.26 -15.08 -34.60
C THR A 8 44.26 -14.17 -33.83
N VAL A 9 44.10 -13.98 -32.50
CA VAL A 9 44.78 -12.95 -31.65
C VAL A 9 44.92 -13.35 -30.16
N GLY A 10 46.07 -13.04 -29.50
CA GLY A 10 46.09 -12.40 -28.14
C GLY A 10 46.61 -13.14 -26.88
N MET A 11 47.51 -12.45 -26.14
CA MET A 11 47.41 -11.98 -24.72
C MET A 11 47.22 -12.94 -23.49
N LEU A 12 47.79 -12.55 -22.32
CA LEU A 12 47.35 -12.96 -20.96
C LEU A 12 47.83 -11.95 -19.87
N ALA A 13 47.33 -12.05 -18.61
CA ALA A 13 47.39 -10.96 -17.60
C ALA A 13 47.24 -11.41 -16.12
N VAL A 14 47.38 -10.46 -15.17
CA VAL A 14 47.03 -10.50 -13.72
C VAL A 14 47.26 -9.09 -13.13
N CYS A 15 46.74 -8.59 -11.98
CA CYS A 15 45.45 -8.64 -11.23
C CYS A 15 45.59 -7.64 -10.03
N SER A 16 44.59 -7.18 -9.26
CA SER A 16 43.11 -7.18 -9.29
C SER A 16 42.53 -6.32 -8.14
N TRP A 17 41.37 -5.67 -8.29
CA TRP A 17 40.48 -5.26 -7.18
C TRP A 17 39.04 -5.74 -7.46
N CYS A 18 38.87 -7.07 -7.48
CA CYS A 18 37.53 -7.64 -7.55
C CYS A 18 36.89 -7.59 -6.17
N SER A 19 35.86 -6.76 -5.98
CA SER A 19 34.69 -7.30 -5.31
C SER A 19 34.28 -8.56 -6.09
N ALA A 20 34.00 -9.67 -5.42
CA ALA A 20 33.33 -10.78 -6.07
C ALA A 20 31.93 -10.31 -6.48
N ALA A 21 31.82 -9.76 -7.70
CA ALA A 21 30.58 -9.21 -8.21
C ALA A 21 29.54 -10.32 -8.20
N GLU A 22 28.34 -10.02 -7.68
CA GLU A 22 27.37 -11.06 -7.34
C GLU A 22 27.13 -11.95 -8.57
N ASN A 23 27.40 -13.24 -8.38
CA ASN A 23 27.35 -14.19 -9.48
C ASN A 23 25.91 -14.28 -9.97
N LEU A 24 25.67 -13.81 -11.20
CA LEU A 24 24.34 -13.79 -11.80
C LEU A 24 23.82 -15.22 -12.07
N ILE A 25 24.72 -16.21 -11.98
CA ILE A 25 24.42 -17.63 -11.92
C ILE A 25 24.02 -17.98 -10.48
N ARG A 26 22.76 -18.35 -10.27
CA ARG A 26 22.24 -18.79 -8.97
C ARG A 26 22.63 -20.22 -8.68
N ASN A 27 22.93 -20.54 -7.41
CA ASN A 27 23.35 -21.88 -6.99
C ASN A 27 24.45 -22.42 -7.91
N ALA A 28 25.49 -21.60 -8.14
CA ALA A 28 26.46 -21.82 -9.21
C ALA A 28 27.38 -23.03 -8.99
N ASP A 29 27.45 -23.55 -7.77
CA ASP A 29 28.21 -24.72 -7.35
C ASP A 29 27.34 -25.95 -7.07
N PHE A 30 26.02 -25.85 -7.27
CA PHE A 30 24.99 -26.87 -7.00
C PHE A 30 24.88 -27.29 -5.52
N SER A 31 25.26 -26.44 -4.57
CA SER A 31 25.18 -26.72 -3.12
C SER A 31 23.75 -26.65 -2.55
N GLU A 32 22.90 -25.75 -3.03
CA GLU A 32 21.51 -25.62 -2.54
C GLU A 32 20.60 -26.67 -3.18
N LEU A 33 20.10 -27.63 -2.39
CA LEU A 33 19.22 -28.69 -2.88
C LEU A 33 17.75 -28.48 -2.47
N SER A 34 16.84 -28.84 -3.37
CA SER A 34 15.40 -28.96 -3.10
C SER A 34 15.09 -30.14 -2.17
N PRO A 35 13.88 -30.23 -1.58
CA PRO A 35 13.42 -31.42 -0.86
C PRO A 35 13.43 -32.73 -1.68
N ALA A 36 13.56 -32.64 -3.01
CA ALA A 36 13.73 -33.79 -3.91
C ALA A 36 15.21 -34.13 -4.22
N GLY A 37 16.18 -33.48 -3.55
CA GLY A 37 17.62 -33.74 -3.71
C GLY A 37 18.23 -33.19 -5.00
N LEU A 38 17.53 -32.29 -5.70
CA LEU A 38 18.01 -31.66 -6.95
C LEU A 38 18.40 -30.18 -6.73
N PRO A 39 19.46 -29.67 -7.39
CA PRO A 39 19.91 -28.28 -7.21
C PRO A 39 18.83 -27.24 -7.55
N MET A 40 18.57 -26.34 -6.61
CA MET A 40 17.63 -25.23 -6.78
C MET A 40 18.08 -24.27 -7.89
N HIS A 41 17.12 -23.60 -8.52
CA HIS A 41 17.33 -22.58 -9.57
C HIS A 41 17.95 -23.06 -10.90
N TRP A 42 18.17 -24.36 -11.09
CA TRP A 42 18.57 -24.95 -12.39
C TRP A 42 17.44 -25.80 -12.99
N SER A 43 17.47 -25.98 -14.31
CA SER A 43 16.57 -26.89 -15.03
C SER A 43 17.38 -27.98 -15.72
N PHE A 44 16.99 -29.23 -15.50
CA PHE A 44 17.70 -30.43 -15.94
C PHE A 44 16.86 -31.18 -16.98
N ALA A 45 17.50 -31.66 -18.05
CA ALA A 45 16.78 -32.30 -19.17
C ALA A 45 16.31 -33.74 -18.87
N SER A 46 16.87 -34.40 -17.84
CA SER A 46 16.44 -35.72 -17.38
C SER A 46 16.63 -35.86 -15.87
N THR A 47 15.70 -36.56 -15.21
CA THR A 47 15.75 -36.87 -13.76
C THR A 47 16.35 -38.25 -13.47
N THR A 48 16.72 -39.00 -14.51
CA THR A 48 17.28 -40.36 -14.44
C THR A 48 18.78 -40.34 -14.09
N GLY A 49 19.12 -39.85 -12.89
CA GLY A 49 20.52 -39.70 -12.47
C GLY A 49 20.70 -38.94 -11.15
N THR A 50 20.27 -39.54 -10.04
CA THR A 50 20.48 -38.99 -8.69
C THR A 50 21.97 -38.83 -8.34
N ARG A 51 22.28 -37.86 -7.46
CA ARG A 51 23.61 -37.54 -6.91
C ARG A 51 24.55 -36.77 -7.86
N GLN A 52 24.27 -35.49 -8.06
CA GLN A 52 25.34 -34.49 -8.17
C GLN A 52 25.48 -33.82 -6.82
N LYS A 53 26.68 -33.86 -6.25
CA LYS A 53 27.00 -33.32 -4.93
C LYS A 53 28.11 -32.30 -5.11
N SER A 54 27.88 -31.08 -4.65
CA SER A 54 28.97 -30.11 -4.50
C SER A 54 29.86 -30.58 -3.35
N GLU A 55 31.14 -30.79 -3.63
CA GLU A 55 32.16 -31.00 -2.61
C GLU A 55 33.26 -29.95 -2.81
N ASN A 56 33.42 -29.08 -1.81
CA ASN A 56 34.37 -27.98 -1.80
C ASN A 56 34.29 -27.06 -3.05
N GLY A 57 33.07 -26.81 -3.56
CA GLY A 57 32.82 -25.91 -4.70
C GLY A 57 33.14 -26.50 -6.08
N ILE A 58 33.41 -27.80 -6.18
CA ILE A 58 33.63 -28.50 -7.46
C ILE A 58 32.36 -29.28 -7.83
N ILE A 59 31.81 -28.97 -9.02
CA ILE A 59 30.67 -29.68 -9.60
C ILE A 59 31.19 -30.90 -10.37
N ARG A 60 30.75 -32.10 -9.98
CA ARG A 60 31.01 -33.35 -10.72
C ARG A 60 29.85 -33.65 -11.67
N ILE A 61 30.16 -33.80 -12.95
CA ILE A 61 29.20 -33.89 -14.05
C ILE A 61 29.38 -35.21 -14.80
N ALA A 62 28.34 -36.04 -14.76
CA ALA A 62 28.29 -37.32 -15.46
C ALA A 62 28.19 -37.16 -17.00
N PRO A 63 28.56 -38.18 -17.79
CA PRO A 63 28.39 -38.18 -19.25
C PRO A 63 26.93 -37.98 -19.70
N LYS A 64 26.74 -37.38 -20.88
CA LYS A 64 25.42 -37.08 -21.49
C LYS A 64 24.52 -36.15 -20.65
N PHE A 65 25.10 -35.41 -19.71
CA PHE A 65 24.40 -34.44 -18.88
C PHE A 65 24.10 -33.14 -19.64
N ALA A 66 22.91 -32.57 -19.40
CA ALA A 66 22.50 -31.27 -19.88
C ALA A 66 21.71 -30.50 -18.81
N ALA A 67 22.21 -29.34 -18.43
CA ALA A 67 21.55 -28.39 -17.53
C ALA A 67 21.52 -26.99 -18.13
N VAL A 68 20.46 -26.26 -17.83
CA VAL A 68 20.23 -24.90 -18.31
C VAL A 68 19.74 -24.06 -17.15
N GLN A 69 20.38 -22.91 -16.92
CA GLN A 69 19.80 -21.88 -16.07
C GLN A 69 19.09 -20.85 -16.95
N HIS A 70 17.76 -20.92 -16.91
CA HIS A 70 16.88 -20.01 -17.63
C HIS A 70 16.71 -18.69 -16.86
N ASN A 71 16.45 -17.62 -17.60
CA ASN A 71 16.06 -16.31 -17.05
C ASN A 71 17.12 -15.68 -16.13
N ILE A 72 18.40 -16.02 -16.29
CA ILE A 72 19.51 -15.19 -15.79
C ILE A 72 19.30 -13.78 -16.35
N LYS A 73 19.23 -12.80 -15.45
CA LYS A 73 18.95 -11.41 -15.81
C LYS A 73 20.22 -10.70 -16.25
N ILE A 74 20.55 -10.83 -17.53
CA ILE A 74 21.23 -9.72 -18.21
C ILE A 74 20.20 -8.65 -18.57
N GLU A 75 20.59 -7.39 -18.42
CA GLU A 75 19.99 -6.23 -19.09
C GLU A 75 20.70 -5.95 -20.43
N ALA A 76 19.93 -5.46 -21.41
CA ALA A 76 20.41 -4.95 -22.70
C ALA A 76 21.28 -3.68 -22.56
N ASN A 77 22.12 -3.39 -23.56
CA ASN A 77 23.11 -2.31 -23.57
C ASN A 77 24.12 -2.35 -22.40
N LYS A 78 24.28 -3.50 -21.73
CA LYS A 78 25.31 -3.72 -20.71
C LYS A 78 26.39 -4.69 -21.16
N SER A 79 27.51 -4.64 -20.44
CA SER A 79 28.67 -5.52 -20.60
C SER A 79 28.66 -6.62 -19.52
N TYR A 80 29.14 -7.82 -19.85
CA TYR A 80 29.25 -8.93 -18.90
C TYR A 80 30.54 -9.71 -19.12
N LEU A 81 31.08 -10.27 -18.04
CA LEU A 81 32.21 -11.18 -18.04
C LEU A 81 31.72 -12.58 -17.64
N LEU A 82 31.80 -13.54 -18.55
CA LEU A 82 31.63 -14.96 -18.23
C LEU A 82 33.01 -15.58 -17.99
N SER A 83 33.19 -16.28 -16.87
CA SER A 83 34.39 -17.04 -16.55
C SER A 83 34.10 -18.36 -15.83
N TYR A 84 35.00 -19.32 -16.01
CA TYR A 84 34.95 -20.62 -15.32
C TYR A 84 36.30 -21.35 -15.44
N GLU A 85 36.49 -22.36 -14.59
CA GLU A 85 37.55 -23.37 -14.72
C GLU A 85 36.93 -24.76 -14.96
N ALA A 86 37.52 -25.54 -15.87
CA ALA A 86 37.11 -26.92 -16.14
C ALA A 86 38.32 -27.88 -16.20
N LYS A 87 38.12 -29.11 -15.74
CA LYS A 87 39.08 -30.23 -15.74
C LYS A 87 38.36 -31.52 -16.12
N GLY A 88 38.96 -32.36 -16.96
CA GLY A 88 38.38 -33.63 -17.41
C GLY A 88 39.27 -34.36 -18.41
N SER A 89 39.03 -35.66 -18.59
CA SER A 89 39.80 -36.48 -19.53
C SER A 89 39.72 -35.93 -20.97
N PRO A 90 40.78 -36.02 -21.79
CA PRO A 90 40.79 -35.46 -23.17
C PRO A 90 39.70 -36.00 -24.11
N ASP A 91 39.11 -37.16 -23.80
CA ASP A 91 37.99 -37.78 -24.51
C ASP A 91 36.62 -37.20 -24.13
N ALA A 92 36.54 -36.51 -22.99
CA ALA A 92 35.34 -35.81 -22.56
C ALA A 92 35.21 -34.51 -23.37
N THR A 93 34.03 -34.30 -23.96
CA THR A 93 33.72 -33.09 -24.73
C THR A 93 32.54 -32.36 -24.11
N PHE A 94 32.67 -31.05 -23.96
CA PHE A 94 31.69 -30.22 -23.25
C PHE A 94 31.44 -28.88 -23.94
N GLN A 95 30.36 -28.22 -23.54
CA GLN A 95 30.02 -26.85 -23.89
C GLN A 95 29.50 -26.16 -22.65
N LEU A 96 30.15 -25.05 -22.27
CA LEU A 96 29.64 -24.10 -21.30
C LEU A 96 29.69 -22.71 -21.93
N TYR A 97 28.53 -22.22 -22.33
CA TYR A 97 28.36 -20.97 -23.06
C TYR A 97 26.99 -20.34 -22.80
N SER A 98 26.85 -19.07 -23.16
CA SER A 98 25.61 -18.32 -23.03
C SER A 98 25.06 -17.85 -24.38
N SER A 99 23.75 -17.65 -24.44
CA SER A 99 23.03 -17.22 -25.64
C SER A 99 21.91 -16.23 -25.33
N TRP A 100 21.65 -15.29 -26.23
CA TRP A 100 20.53 -14.34 -26.17
C TRP A 100 20.01 -13.99 -27.57
N GLN A 101 18.79 -13.46 -27.65
CA GLN A 101 18.27 -12.86 -28.89
C GLN A 101 18.77 -11.42 -29.02
N GLU A 102 19.02 -10.95 -30.25
CA GLU A 102 19.27 -9.54 -30.55
C GLU A 102 18.34 -9.09 -31.69
N GLY A 103 17.21 -8.50 -31.32
CA GLY A 103 16.11 -8.27 -32.25
C GLY A 103 15.43 -9.58 -32.69
N GLU A 104 14.73 -9.57 -33.82
CA GLU A 104 13.83 -10.66 -34.21
C GLU A 104 14.50 -11.82 -34.97
N LYS A 105 15.64 -11.59 -35.62
CA LYS A 105 16.32 -12.58 -36.48
C LYS A 105 17.77 -12.88 -36.11
N ASN A 106 18.43 -12.05 -35.32
CA ASN A 106 19.81 -12.27 -34.87
C ASN A 106 19.85 -12.83 -33.44
N ARG A 107 20.96 -13.48 -33.09
CA ARG A 107 21.25 -14.00 -31.74
C ARG A 107 22.71 -13.73 -31.39
N GLY A 108 22.93 -13.22 -30.20
CA GLY A 108 24.25 -13.10 -29.59
C GLY A 108 24.60 -14.37 -28.81
N TYR A 109 25.88 -14.68 -28.75
CA TYR A 109 26.44 -15.80 -28.00
C TYR A 109 27.80 -15.40 -27.41
N THR A 110 28.19 -16.04 -26.31
CA THR A 110 29.63 -16.16 -25.98
C THR A 110 30.26 -17.22 -26.90
N ASP A 111 31.51 -17.62 -26.68
CA ASP A 111 32.09 -18.77 -27.39
C ASP A 111 31.26 -20.05 -27.14
N ALA A 112 30.55 -20.50 -28.19
CA ALA A 112 29.66 -21.65 -28.16
C ALA A 112 30.32 -22.94 -28.70
N GLY A 113 31.62 -22.93 -28.99
CA GLY A 113 32.35 -24.09 -29.51
C GLY A 113 32.37 -25.28 -28.55
N LYS A 114 32.40 -26.51 -29.08
CA LYS A 114 32.70 -27.71 -28.27
C LYS A 114 34.16 -27.67 -27.84
N LYS A 115 34.41 -27.80 -26.53
CA LYS A 115 35.73 -27.88 -25.92
C LYS A 115 36.03 -29.34 -25.54
N LYS A 116 37.30 -29.74 -25.59
CA LYS A 116 37.79 -31.00 -25.00
C LYS A 116 38.15 -30.77 -23.53
N GLY A 117 38.10 -31.82 -22.72
CA GLY A 117 38.66 -31.81 -21.38
C GLY A 117 40.18 -31.59 -21.39
N THR A 118 40.67 -30.88 -20.38
CA THR A 118 42.08 -30.78 -20.03
C THR A 118 42.33 -31.51 -18.72
N GLU A 119 43.45 -32.22 -18.61
CA GLU A 119 43.74 -33.00 -17.40
C GLU A 119 44.00 -32.12 -16.17
N GLU A 120 44.28 -30.83 -16.36
CA GLU A 120 44.25 -29.80 -15.30
C GLU A 120 43.18 -28.72 -15.51
N PHE A 121 42.84 -28.02 -14.42
CA PHE A 121 41.88 -26.92 -14.43
C PHE A 121 42.42 -25.74 -15.24
N THR A 122 41.72 -25.38 -16.32
CA THR A 122 42.08 -24.25 -17.20
C THR A 122 41.04 -23.13 -17.08
N GLU A 123 41.49 -21.88 -16.89
CA GLU A 123 40.62 -20.69 -16.80
C GLU A 123 40.18 -20.19 -18.19
N TYR A 124 38.91 -19.78 -18.31
CA TYR A 124 38.38 -19.06 -19.46
C TYR A 124 37.69 -17.77 -19.02
N LYS A 125 37.81 -16.69 -19.82
CA LYS A 125 37.22 -15.36 -19.58
C LYS A 125 36.71 -14.73 -20.89
N PHE A 126 35.46 -14.27 -20.90
CA PHE A 126 34.83 -13.65 -22.07
C PHE A 126 34.06 -12.38 -21.70
N LEU A 127 34.59 -11.21 -22.05
CA LEU A 127 33.91 -9.92 -21.94
C LEU A 127 33.08 -9.66 -23.20
N PHE A 128 31.78 -9.43 -23.07
CA PHE A 128 30.88 -9.15 -24.20
C PHE A 128 29.87 -8.05 -23.86
N ASN A 129 29.48 -7.29 -24.89
CA ASN A 129 28.40 -6.31 -24.82
C ASN A 129 27.11 -6.92 -25.38
N THR A 130 25.98 -6.51 -24.82
CA THR A 130 24.65 -6.95 -25.23
C THR A 130 23.95 -5.82 -25.98
N GLY A 131 23.38 -6.10 -27.16
CA GLY A 131 22.70 -5.08 -27.95
C GLY A 131 21.43 -4.52 -27.30
N GLU A 132 20.91 -3.42 -27.84
CA GLU A 132 19.77 -2.67 -27.29
C GLU A 132 18.48 -3.47 -27.14
N ASN A 133 18.31 -4.51 -27.97
CA ASN A 133 17.17 -5.43 -27.93
C ASN A 133 17.55 -6.82 -27.37
N ALA A 134 18.61 -6.91 -26.55
CA ALA A 134 19.07 -8.17 -25.98
C ALA A 134 18.07 -8.74 -24.95
N ARG A 135 17.62 -9.98 -25.17
CA ARG A 135 16.64 -10.64 -24.27
C ARG A 135 16.70 -12.16 -24.28
N GLY A 136 16.08 -12.77 -23.27
CA GLY A 136 15.84 -14.22 -23.20
C GLY A 136 17.10 -15.06 -22.93
N TYR A 137 18.05 -14.51 -22.16
CA TYR A 137 19.36 -15.11 -21.92
C TYR A 137 19.29 -16.42 -21.15
N ARG A 138 20.18 -17.34 -21.51
CA ARG A 138 20.32 -18.68 -20.93
C ARG A 138 21.78 -19.09 -20.93
N LEU A 139 22.22 -19.61 -19.79
CA LEU A 139 23.49 -20.31 -19.66
C LEU A 139 23.25 -21.80 -19.90
N TYR A 140 23.99 -22.38 -20.85
CA TYR A 140 23.90 -23.79 -21.24
C TYR A 140 25.16 -24.53 -20.80
N LEU A 141 24.98 -25.66 -20.11
CA LEU A 141 26.03 -26.56 -19.68
C LEU A 141 25.71 -27.99 -20.15
N ASN A 142 26.47 -28.47 -21.13
CA ASN A 142 26.29 -29.79 -21.75
C ASN A 142 27.60 -30.58 -21.73
N ALA A 143 27.57 -31.83 -21.26
CA ALA A 143 28.67 -32.79 -21.33
C ALA A 143 28.26 -33.96 -22.25
N HIS A 144 28.99 -34.17 -23.36
CA HIS A 144 28.51 -34.97 -24.49
C HIS A 144 29.05 -36.42 -24.52
N THR A 145 30.27 -36.66 -24.05
CA THR A 145 31.00 -37.94 -24.22
C THR A 145 31.51 -38.55 -22.90
N GLY A 146 32.02 -39.80 -22.98
CA GLY A 146 31.83 -40.86 -21.97
C GLY A 146 32.61 -40.86 -20.65
N LYS A 147 33.13 -39.73 -20.13
CA LYS A 147 33.79 -39.67 -18.79
C LYS A 147 33.34 -38.45 -17.99
N GLU A 148 33.52 -38.50 -16.67
CA GLU A 148 33.16 -37.40 -15.75
C GLU A 148 33.94 -36.11 -16.06
N LEU A 149 33.24 -34.98 -15.99
CA LEU A 149 33.78 -33.62 -16.11
C LEU A 149 33.69 -32.91 -14.74
N GLN A 150 34.71 -32.14 -14.38
CA GLN A 150 34.74 -31.31 -13.18
C GLN A 150 34.77 -29.82 -13.55
N ILE A 151 33.93 -29.01 -12.91
CA ILE A 151 33.84 -27.57 -13.13
C ILE A 151 33.86 -26.84 -11.78
N ARG A 152 34.58 -25.73 -11.70
CA ARG A 152 34.63 -24.84 -10.52
C ARG A 152 34.75 -23.38 -10.95
N ASN A 153 34.63 -22.46 -9.99
CA ASN A 153 34.79 -21.01 -10.20
C ASN A 153 33.93 -20.45 -11.35
N LEU A 154 32.77 -21.08 -11.58
CA LEU A 154 31.81 -20.70 -12.63
C LEU A 154 31.08 -19.43 -12.23
N SER A 155 31.40 -18.31 -12.90
CA SER A 155 30.81 -17.00 -12.62
C SER A 155 30.41 -16.24 -13.89
N LEU A 156 29.19 -15.71 -13.90
CA LEU A 156 28.80 -14.63 -14.81
C LEU A 156 28.62 -13.36 -13.98
N THR A 157 29.39 -12.31 -14.29
CA THR A 157 29.34 -11.05 -13.57
C THR A 157 29.04 -9.90 -14.53
N GLU A 158 28.32 -8.88 -14.05
CA GLU A 158 28.18 -7.62 -14.79
C GLU A 158 29.53 -6.91 -14.85
N ALA A 159 29.88 -6.40 -16.04
CA ALA A 159 31.08 -5.61 -16.29
C ALA A 159 30.69 -4.16 -16.60
N ALA A 160 31.58 -3.21 -16.34
CA ALA A 160 31.27 -1.79 -16.47
C ALA A 160 30.87 -1.42 -17.93
N PRO A 161 29.67 -0.83 -18.14
CA PRO A 161 29.17 -0.53 -19.48
C PRO A 161 29.91 0.65 -20.13
N GLN A 162 30.12 0.57 -21.44
CA GLN A 162 30.70 1.66 -22.24
C GLN A 162 29.67 2.31 -23.17
N GLY A 163 29.64 3.65 -23.18
CA GLY A 163 28.61 4.46 -23.86
C GLY A 163 29.18 5.30 -25.01
N LYS A 164 28.67 6.54 -25.15
CA LYS A 164 29.26 7.54 -26.08
C LYS A 164 30.71 7.91 -25.73
N LEU A 165 31.15 7.63 -24.49
CA LEU A 165 32.55 7.61 -24.09
C LEU A 165 33.02 6.16 -23.92
N LYS A 166 34.27 5.91 -24.31
CA LYS A 166 34.89 4.57 -24.37
C LYS A 166 36.07 4.53 -23.40
N ASN A 167 36.20 3.47 -22.59
CA ASN A 167 37.30 3.26 -21.62
C ASN A 167 37.58 4.51 -20.76
N TYR A 168 36.52 5.12 -20.22
CA TYR A 168 36.54 6.43 -19.53
C TYR A 168 36.93 6.34 -18.05
N ASP A 169 37.12 5.12 -17.58
CA ASP A 169 37.79 4.70 -16.34
C ASP A 169 39.30 4.46 -16.57
N PHE A 170 39.77 4.50 -17.82
CA PHE A 170 41.16 4.33 -18.23
C PHE A 170 41.81 3.00 -17.82
N SER A 171 41.03 2.01 -17.38
CA SER A 171 41.52 0.77 -16.76
C SER A 171 42.13 -0.22 -17.75
N MET A 172 41.65 -0.21 -19.01
CA MET A 172 42.18 -1.07 -20.06
C MET A 172 43.24 -0.34 -20.88
N LEU A 173 44.49 -0.78 -20.75
CA LEU A 173 45.65 -0.21 -21.43
C LEU A 173 46.09 -1.10 -22.60
N ALA A 174 46.51 -0.47 -23.70
CA ALA A 174 47.29 -1.11 -24.75
C ALA A 174 48.50 -0.20 -25.06
N ASN A 175 49.70 -0.79 -25.04
CA ASN A 175 50.97 -0.06 -25.25
C ASN A 175 51.12 1.20 -24.36
N GLY A 176 50.66 1.12 -23.10
CA GLY A 176 50.76 2.20 -22.11
C GLY A 176 49.74 3.34 -22.25
N CYS A 177 48.86 3.32 -23.26
CA CYS A 177 47.79 4.31 -23.43
C CYS A 177 46.43 3.65 -23.15
N PRO A 178 45.45 4.36 -22.54
CA PRO A 178 44.07 3.90 -22.48
C PRO A 178 43.51 3.68 -23.89
N VAL A 179 43.05 2.46 -24.14
CA VAL A 179 42.38 2.08 -25.40
C VAL A 179 41.24 3.08 -25.69
N ASN A 180 41.16 3.58 -26.93
CA ASN A 180 40.20 4.62 -27.38
C ASN A 180 40.44 6.08 -26.92
N TRP A 181 41.60 6.45 -26.35
CA TRP A 181 41.96 7.86 -26.06
C TRP A 181 43.19 8.35 -26.83
N THR A 182 43.38 9.67 -26.93
CA THR A 182 44.53 10.30 -27.60
C THR A 182 45.10 11.47 -26.80
N GLN A 183 46.39 11.37 -26.47
CA GLN A 183 47.20 12.43 -25.85
C GLN A 183 47.65 13.45 -26.91
N ARG A 184 47.80 14.74 -26.55
CA ARG A 184 48.38 15.76 -27.44
C ARG A 184 49.37 16.67 -26.70
N ASN A 185 50.43 17.06 -27.42
CA ASN A 185 51.66 17.66 -26.93
C ASN A 185 52.52 16.66 -26.12
N LYS A 186 53.71 16.31 -26.64
CA LYS A 186 54.53 15.17 -26.20
C LYS A 186 55.55 15.48 -25.07
N ALA A 187 55.48 16.66 -24.44
CA ALA A 187 56.55 17.15 -23.56
C ALA A 187 56.36 16.85 -22.06
N GLU A 188 55.22 16.31 -21.64
CA GLU A 188 54.81 16.29 -20.23
C GLU A 188 54.20 14.95 -19.78
N LEU A 189 54.05 14.75 -18.47
CA LEU A 189 53.76 13.47 -17.84
C LEU A 189 52.26 13.10 -17.90
N TYR A 190 51.98 11.86 -18.33
CA TYR A 190 50.67 11.23 -18.25
C TYR A 190 50.74 9.99 -17.33
N ARG A 191 49.74 9.78 -16.49
CA ARG A 191 49.61 8.60 -15.62
C ARG A 191 48.16 8.12 -15.58
N TYR A 192 47.97 6.81 -15.68
CA TYR A 192 46.67 6.14 -15.69
C TYR A 192 46.69 5.01 -14.67
N GLU A 193 46.20 5.29 -13.47
CA GLU A 193 46.24 4.38 -12.32
C GLU A 193 44.87 4.43 -11.62
N ASN A 194 44.35 3.27 -11.20
CA ASN A 194 43.17 3.15 -10.32
C ASN A 194 41.97 4.06 -10.71
N GLY A 195 41.46 3.90 -11.94
CA GLY A 195 40.30 4.64 -12.43
C GLY A 195 40.55 6.10 -12.81
N THR A 196 41.79 6.58 -12.69
CA THR A 196 42.14 8.01 -12.68
C THR A 196 43.14 8.36 -13.77
N ALA A 197 42.87 9.41 -14.54
CA ALA A 197 43.82 10.05 -15.45
C ALA A 197 44.41 11.30 -14.79
N THR A 198 45.74 11.33 -14.64
CA THR A 198 46.48 12.50 -14.14
C THR A 198 47.19 13.19 -15.30
N LEU A 199 46.94 14.49 -15.48
CA LEU A 199 47.68 15.36 -16.40
C LEU A 199 48.36 16.48 -15.59
N GLU A 200 49.58 16.82 -15.99
CA GLU A 200 50.30 18.00 -15.56
C GLU A 200 50.42 18.96 -16.76
N GLY A 201 50.23 20.26 -16.54
CA GLY A 201 50.44 21.33 -17.52
C GLY A 201 51.45 22.32 -16.95
N LYS A 202 52.71 22.19 -17.35
CA LYS A 202 53.84 23.00 -16.86
C LYS A 202 53.90 24.30 -17.62
N ASP A 203 54.51 24.30 -18.80
CA ASP A 203 54.78 25.52 -19.55
C ASP A 203 53.65 25.91 -20.49
N LYS A 204 52.80 24.95 -20.85
CA LYS A 204 51.59 25.10 -21.66
C LYS A 204 50.48 24.22 -21.07
N ALA A 205 49.27 24.34 -21.60
CA ALA A 205 48.18 23.45 -21.22
C ALA A 205 48.35 22.06 -21.84
N THR A 206 48.05 21.02 -21.06
CA THR A 206 48.16 19.60 -21.46
C THR A 206 46.76 19.01 -21.62
N LEU A 207 46.55 18.21 -22.67
CA LEU A 207 45.22 17.78 -23.11
C LEU A 207 45.14 16.28 -23.38
N LEU A 208 44.09 15.65 -22.85
CA LEU A 208 43.66 14.30 -23.20
C LEU A 208 42.31 14.40 -23.91
N VAL A 209 42.21 13.77 -25.08
CA VAL A 209 41.11 13.95 -26.03
C VAL A 209 40.52 12.61 -26.44
N GLN A 210 39.19 12.54 -26.50
CA GLN A 210 38.45 11.46 -27.13
C GLN A 210 37.54 12.04 -28.21
N THR A 211 37.70 11.58 -29.45
CA THR A 211 36.78 11.87 -30.55
C THR A 211 35.42 11.23 -30.25
N THR A 212 34.34 11.99 -30.42
CA THR A 212 32.99 11.56 -30.03
C THR A 212 31.99 11.64 -31.17
N ASP A 213 31.10 10.66 -31.22
CA ASP A 213 30.13 10.45 -32.30
C ASP A 213 28.82 11.25 -32.05
N PHE A 214 28.91 12.58 -31.90
CA PHE A 214 27.76 13.48 -31.73
C PHE A 214 27.33 14.18 -33.04
N LYS A 215 26.02 14.46 -33.17
CA LYS A 215 25.35 14.92 -34.39
C LYS A 215 24.49 16.19 -34.18
N PRO A 216 24.07 16.91 -35.24
CA PRO A 216 23.10 18.00 -35.12
C PRO A 216 21.79 17.53 -34.48
N GLY A 217 21.29 18.26 -33.48
CA GLY A 217 20.13 17.86 -32.69
C GLY A 217 20.43 16.87 -31.55
N ASP A 218 21.65 16.38 -31.39
CA ASP A 218 22.02 15.55 -30.22
C ASP A 218 21.93 16.37 -28.92
N GLN A 219 21.20 15.82 -27.96
CA GLN A 219 21.02 16.36 -26.62
C GLN A 219 21.46 15.27 -25.64
N TYR A 220 22.39 15.57 -24.74
CA TYR A 220 23.00 14.61 -23.81
C TYR A 220 23.34 15.30 -22.48
N VAL A 221 23.62 14.53 -21.42
CA VAL A 221 24.21 15.06 -20.17
C VAL A 221 25.51 14.31 -19.88
N LEU A 222 26.54 15.04 -19.46
CA LEU A 222 27.86 14.50 -19.07
C LEU A 222 28.18 14.86 -17.62
N SER A 223 28.78 13.93 -16.88
CA SER A 223 29.30 14.15 -15.52
C SER A 223 30.65 13.47 -15.29
N TYR A 224 31.41 13.93 -14.29
CA TYR A 224 32.75 13.45 -13.93
C TYR A 224 33.15 13.91 -12.52
N GLU A 225 34.23 13.35 -11.96
CA GLU A 225 34.92 13.87 -10.76
C GLU A 225 36.28 14.45 -11.11
N VAL A 226 36.71 15.46 -10.36
CA VAL A 226 38.01 16.14 -10.55
C VAL A 226 38.59 16.64 -9.22
N ARG A 227 39.92 16.69 -9.12
CA ARG A 227 40.68 17.45 -8.10
C ARG A 227 42.04 17.90 -8.62
N GLY A 228 42.73 18.74 -7.85
CA GLY A 228 44.15 19.06 -8.08
C GLY A 228 44.56 20.44 -7.59
N THR A 229 45.57 21.02 -8.23
CA THR A 229 46.12 22.35 -7.93
C THR A 229 46.24 23.19 -9.19
N GLY A 230 45.76 24.45 -9.15
CA GLY A 230 45.71 25.34 -10.30
C GLY A 230 44.30 25.46 -10.88
N ASN A 231 44.18 25.47 -12.22
CA ASN A 231 42.92 25.58 -12.95
C ASN A 231 42.75 24.46 -13.98
N TYR A 232 41.51 24.19 -14.36
CA TYR A 232 41.16 23.14 -15.33
C TYR A 232 39.88 23.49 -16.10
N ARG A 233 39.60 22.69 -17.14
CA ARG A 233 38.27 22.57 -17.72
C ARG A 233 38.04 21.19 -18.33
N THR A 234 36.76 20.85 -18.47
CA THR A 234 36.27 19.63 -19.13
C THR A 234 35.05 20.01 -19.92
N TYR A 235 35.09 19.81 -21.24
CA TYR A 235 34.06 20.32 -22.13
C TYR A 235 33.91 19.46 -23.39
N LEU A 236 32.70 19.46 -23.94
CA LEU A 236 32.49 19.03 -25.32
C LEU A 236 32.71 20.23 -26.23
N GLY A 237 33.70 20.16 -27.11
CA GLY A 237 33.92 21.14 -28.17
C GLY A 237 33.42 20.60 -29.51
N TRP A 238 32.71 21.41 -30.28
CA TRP A 238 32.30 21.05 -31.64
C TRP A 238 32.30 22.23 -32.61
N ILE A 239 32.45 21.91 -33.89
CA ILE A 239 32.35 22.86 -35.00
C ILE A 239 30.97 22.69 -35.62
N GLN A 240 30.23 23.78 -35.84
CA GLN A 240 29.09 23.82 -36.77
C GLN A 240 29.60 24.27 -38.14
N MET A 241 29.49 23.43 -39.17
CA MET A 241 29.80 23.82 -40.54
C MET A 241 28.52 23.95 -41.36
N TYR A 242 28.15 25.18 -41.70
CA TYR A 242 26.96 25.51 -42.48
C TYR A 242 27.21 25.32 -44.00
N PRO A 243 26.16 25.12 -44.82
CA PRO A 243 26.30 24.90 -46.27
C PRO A 243 27.08 26.01 -47.02
N ASN A 244 26.98 27.26 -46.57
CA ASN A 244 27.74 28.40 -47.09
C ASN A 244 29.22 28.43 -46.66
N LYS A 245 29.75 27.31 -46.13
CA LYS A 245 31.10 27.11 -45.60
C LYS A 245 31.48 27.98 -44.38
N LYS A 246 30.56 28.78 -43.83
CA LYS A 246 30.76 29.44 -42.52
C LYS A 246 30.96 28.38 -41.44
N ARG A 247 31.93 28.62 -40.55
CA ARG A 247 32.23 27.75 -39.40
C ARG A 247 32.03 28.52 -38.10
N ASP A 248 31.06 28.09 -37.30
CA ASP A 248 30.89 28.62 -35.94
C ASP A 248 31.36 27.57 -34.93
N TRP A 249 32.31 27.95 -34.07
CA TRP A 249 32.77 27.11 -32.97
C TRP A 249 31.80 27.21 -31.80
N LYS A 250 31.42 26.05 -31.25
CA LYS A 250 30.50 25.94 -30.10
C LYS A 250 31.06 24.95 -29.07
N SER A 251 30.56 25.04 -27.85
CA SER A 251 30.94 24.13 -26.77
C SER A 251 29.89 24.06 -25.68
N SER A 252 29.99 23.03 -24.84
CA SER A 252 29.25 22.92 -23.58
C SER A 252 30.24 22.56 -22.47
N GLY A 253 30.15 23.23 -21.31
CA GLY A 253 31.06 23.04 -20.17
C GLY A 253 32.41 23.78 -20.23
N SER A 254 32.65 24.62 -21.24
CA SER A 254 33.97 25.20 -21.58
C SER A 254 34.54 26.29 -20.65
N GLY A 255 33.79 26.70 -19.62
CA GLY A 255 34.28 27.64 -18.62
C GLY A 255 35.42 27.06 -17.78
N ILE A 256 36.52 27.82 -17.65
CA ILE A 256 37.65 27.47 -16.79
C ILE A 256 37.19 27.55 -15.32
N LYS A 257 37.60 26.56 -14.53
CA LYS A 257 37.29 26.44 -13.10
C LYS A 257 38.58 26.25 -12.31
N LYS A 258 38.59 26.75 -11.08
CA LYS A 258 39.67 26.47 -10.12
C LYS A 258 39.58 25.02 -9.67
N LEU A 259 40.72 24.34 -9.58
CA LEU A 259 40.76 22.95 -9.12
C LEU A 259 40.44 22.89 -7.62
N PRO A 260 39.50 22.02 -7.19
CA PRO A 260 39.28 21.74 -5.78
C PRO A 260 40.41 20.83 -5.27
N LYS A 261 40.80 21.00 -4.00
CA LYS A 261 41.80 20.13 -3.36
C LYS A 261 41.29 18.69 -3.22
N GLU A 262 40.00 18.56 -2.89
CA GLU A 262 39.31 17.27 -2.75
C GLU A 262 38.47 16.90 -3.97
N TRP A 263 38.26 15.60 -4.15
CA TRP A 263 37.46 15.03 -5.24
C TRP A 263 36.03 15.60 -5.26
N THR A 264 35.73 16.38 -6.30
CA THR A 264 34.44 17.06 -6.45
C THR A 264 33.76 16.63 -7.74
N LYS A 265 32.50 16.18 -7.65
CA LYS A 265 31.68 15.82 -8.81
C LYS A 265 31.22 17.08 -9.56
N GLN A 266 31.14 16.99 -10.89
CA GLN A 266 30.79 18.05 -11.83
C GLN A 266 29.94 17.48 -12.97
N SER A 267 29.11 18.32 -13.60
CA SER A 267 28.28 17.93 -14.75
C SER A 267 27.88 19.11 -15.63
N PHE A 268 27.53 18.85 -16.89
CA PHE A 268 26.89 19.81 -17.80
C PHE A 268 26.01 19.10 -18.85
N ARG A 269 24.99 19.81 -19.33
CA ARG A 269 24.20 19.38 -20.51
C ARG A 269 24.96 19.69 -21.79
N ILE A 270 25.09 18.70 -22.66
CA ILE A 270 25.45 18.83 -24.06
C ILE A 270 24.16 19.13 -24.82
N SER A 271 24.12 20.28 -25.50
CA SER A 271 22.98 20.65 -26.34
C SER A 271 23.48 21.11 -27.70
N ILE A 272 23.55 20.18 -28.64
CA ILE A 272 23.79 20.51 -30.04
C ILE A 272 22.43 20.87 -30.65
N PRO A 273 22.22 22.13 -31.10
CA PRO A 273 20.93 22.52 -31.67
C PRO A 273 20.64 21.73 -32.95
N LYS A 274 19.36 21.63 -33.31
CA LYS A 274 18.94 21.08 -34.59
C LYS A 274 18.97 22.19 -35.65
N GLY A 275 19.54 21.90 -36.82
CA GLY A 275 19.61 22.81 -37.95
C GLY A 275 20.42 22.21 -39.09
N ASP A 276 20.51 22.92 -40.22
CA ASP A 276 21.25 22.49 -41.40
C ASP A 276 22.73 22.90 -41.29
N PHE A 277 23.53 22.01 -40.71
CA PHE A 277 24.99 22.07 -40.62
C PHE A 277 25.54 20.69 -40.25
N THR A 278 26.81 20.42 -40.56
CA THR A 278 27.51 19.22 -40.07
C THR A 278 28.26 19.50 -38.76
N VAL A 279 28.55 18.44 -38.01
CA VAL A 279 29.17 18.47 -36.68
C VAL A 279 30.33 17.48 -36.61
N THR A 280 31.46 17.94 -36.07
CA THR A 280 32.55 17.09 -35.59
C THR A 280 32.81 17.48 -34.13
N SER A 281 32.90 16.50 -33.23
CA SER A 281 32.94 16.74 -31.78
C SER A 281 34.06 15.98 -31.07
N ASN A 282 34.58 16.57 -29.99
CA ASN A 282 35.55 15.93 -29.11
C ASN A 282 35.21 16.24 -27.65
N LEU A 283 35.35 15.24 -26.77
CA LEU A 283 35.49 15.48 -25.33
C LEU A 283 36.95 15.84 -25.04
N VAL A 284 37.16 16.92 -24.30
CA VAL A 284 38.48 17.43 -23.95
C VAL A 284 38.61 17.54 -22.43
N LEU A 285 39.66 16.91 -21.89
CA LEU A 285 40.15 17.14 -20.54
C LEU A 285 41.40 18.03 -20.64
N GLN A 286 41.44 19.15 -19.92
CA GLN A 286 42.54 20.12 -20.00
C GLN A 286 42.98 20.56 -18.60
N ALA A 287 44.27 20.35 -18.31
CA ALA A 287 44.99 21.04 -17.25
C ALA A 287 45.60 22.30 -17.82
N GLU A 288 45.39 23.46 -17.19
CA GLU A 288 45.94 24.73 -17.67
C GLU A 288 47.44 24.89 -17.30
N LYS A 289 48.11 25.94 -17.80
CA LYS A 289 49.52 26.22 -17.44
C LYS A 289 49.69 26.29 -15.91
N ASN A 290 50.83 25.84 -15.39
CA ASN A 290 51.17 25.74 -13.97
C ASN A 290 50.11 24.99 -13.14
N SER A 291 49.42 24.00 -13.73
CA SER A 291 48.33 23.26 -13.07
C SER A 291 48.52 21.75 -13.17
N LYS A 292 48.03 21.02 -12.16
CA LYS A 292 48.02 19.55 -12.13
C LYS A 292 46.64 19.08 -11.74
N ALA A 293 46.04 18.24 -12.59
CA ALA A 293 44.65 17.84 -12.49
C ALA A 293 44.49 16.31 -12.62
N GLU A 294 43.56 15.77 -11.84
CA GLU A 294 43.21 14.36 -11.82
C GLU A 294 41.71 14.23 -12.13
N TRP A 295 41.33 13.34 -13.03
CA TRP A 295 39.93 13.06 -13.38
C TRP A 295 39.58 11.57 -13.27
N ARG A 296 38.34 11.30 -12.86
CA ARG A 296 37.74 9.95 -12.78
C ARG A 296 36.22 9.99 -12.90
N ASN A 297 35.57 8.83 -12.81
CA ASN A 297 34.12 8.67 -12.63
C ASN A 297 33.26 9.39 -13.69
N PHE A 298 33.66 9.32 -14.96
CA PHE A 298 32.90 9.88 -16.07
C PHE A 298 31.57 9.14 -16.32
N SER A 299 30.57 9.85 -16.84
CA SER A 299 29.29 9.28 -17.29
C SER A 299 28.64 10.17 -18.35
N ILE A 300 27.88 9.59 -19.28
CA ILE A 300 27.25 10.28 -20.40
C ILE A 300 25.93 9.62 -20.81
N VAL A 301 24.85 10.39 -21.03
CA VAL A 301 23.50 9.85 -21.33
C VAL A 301 22.74 10.67 -22.40
N PRO A 302 21.94 10.05 -23.30
CA PRO A 302 21.10 10.76 -24.27
C PRO A 302 19.89 11.49 -23.64
N PHE A 303 19.29 12.40 -24.40
CA PHE A 303 18.05 13.11 -24.12
C PHE A 303 17.23 13.17 -25.41
N GLU A 304 16.09 12.47 -25.47
CA GLU A 304 15.18 12.49 -26.64
C GLU A 304 13.81 13.04 -26.27
N ALA A 305 13.28 13.95 -27.10
CA ALA A 305 11.89 14.41 -27.00
C ALA A 305 10.96 13.32 -27.54
N LYS A 306 10.51 12.42 -26.65
CA LYS A 306 9.69 11.25 -27.02
C LYS A 306 8.35 11.66 -27.67
N LYS A 307 7.79 10.74 -28.44
CA LYS A 307 6.46 10.87 -29.07
C LYS A 307 5.55 9.71 -28.69
N LEU A 308 4.26 9.97 -28.60
CA LEU A 308 3.25 8.97 -28.25
C LEU A 308 1.87 9.42 -28.74
N LEU A 309 1.02 8.50 -29.19
CA LEU A 309 -0.34 8.80 -29.71
C LEU A 309 -0.38 9.86 -30.84
N GLY A 310 0.73 10.08 -31.56
CA GLY A 310 0.88 11.15 -32.55
C GLY A 310 1.32 12.50 -31.98
N GLY A 311 1.18 12.71 -30.67
CA GLY A 311 1.69 13.89 -29.96
C GLY A 311 3.19 13.82 -29.65
N THR A 312 3.74 14.91 -29.10
CA THR A 312 5.16 15.03 -28.68
C THR A 312 5.27 15.46 -27.21
N TRP A 313 6.18 14.86 -26.45
CA TRP A 313 6.37 15.15 -25.03
C TRP A 313 7.21 16.41 -24.79
N GLN A 314 6.66 17.33 -24.00
CA GLN A 314 7.41 18.34 -23.24
C GLN A 314 7.57 17.86 -21.80
N LEU A 315 8.75 18.11 -21.22
CA LEU A 315 9.10 17.72 -19.85
C LEU A 315 9.49 18.95 -19.05
N ASN A 316 8.84 19.18 -17.90
CA ASN A 316 8.98 20.39 -17.09
C ASN A 316 9.38 20.05 -15.65
N GLY A 317 10.50 20.61 -15.18
CA GLY A 317 11.09 20.27 -13.89
C GLY A 317 11.88 18.95 -13.95
N ASP A 318 11.81 18.15 -12.89
CA ASP A 318 12.46 16.84 -12.76
C ASP A 318 11.56 15.73 -13.36
N ALA A 319 11.10 15.96 -14.58
CA ALA A 319 10.38 15.00 -15.42
C ALA A 319 11.33 14.45 -16.49
N ASP A 320 11.38 13.12 -16.64
CA ASP A 320 12.35 12.38 -17.46
C ASP A 320 11.74 11.04 -17.94
N PHE A 321 12.49 10.21 -18.68
CA PHE A 321 12.06 8.89 -19.16
C PHE A 321 12.95 7.74 -18.68
N ASP A 322 12.43 6.91 -17.77
CA ASP A 322 13.05 5.64 -17.38
C ASP A 322 12.65 4.55 -18.39
N LYS A 323 13.50 4.37 -19.40
CA LYS A 323 13.19 3.56 -20.60
C LYS A 323 11.91 4.14 -21.22
N ASP A 324 10.90 3.38 -21.62
CA ASP A 324 9.68 3.92 -22.25
C ASP A 324 8.58 4.32 -21.25
N ARG A 325 8.99 4.78 -20.07
CA ARG A 325 8.13 5.05 -18.93
C ARG A 325 8.40 6.46 -18.44
N LEU A 326 7.39 7.32 -18.50
CA LEU A 326 7.47 8.71 -18.05
C LEU A 326 7.70 8.71 -16.53
N SER A 327 8.83 9.25 -16.08
CA SER A 327 9.14 9.43 -14.66
C SER A 327 8.98 10.89 -14.29
N ILE A 328 8.28 11.19 -13.20
CA ILE A 328 8.15 12.55 -12.66
C ILE A 328 8.61 12.51 -11.21
N SER A 329 9.51 13.40 -10.79
CA SER A 329 10.04 13.52 -9.42
C SER A 329 9.68 14.84 -8.74
N THR A 330 9.52 15.88 -9.56
CA THR A 330 8.97 17.19 -9.21
C THR A 330 8.60 17.90 -10.51
N GLY A 331 7.36 18.38 -10.66
CA GLY A 331 6.91 19.07 -11.88
C GLY A 331 5.84 18.32 -12.69
N ASN A 332 5.92 18.40 -14.01
CA ASN A 332 4.90 17.85 -14.93
C ASN A 332 5.48 17.49 -16.31
N ALA A 333 4.74 16.67 -17.05
CA ALA A 333 5.01 16.38 -18.47
C ALA A 333 3.72 16.54 -19.28
N VAL A 334 3.84 17.04 -20.50
CA VAL A 334 2.71 17.30 -21.41
C VAL A 334 2.96 16.59 -22.72
N LEU A 335 2.06 15.70 -23.12
CA LEU A 335 2.04 15.10 -24.45
C LEU A 335 1.17 15.98 -25.36
N GLU A 336 1.82 16.89 -26.08
CA GLU A 336 1.16 17.94 -26.86
C GLU A 336 0.67 17.45 -28.23
N LYS A 337 -0.42 18.06 -28.72
CA LYS A 337 -0.95 17.98 -30.08
C LYS A 337 -1.31 16.57 -30.54
N ILE A 338 -1.90 15.78 -29.64
CA ILE A 338 -2.51 14.49 -29.97
C ILE A 338 -3.72 14.74 -30.88
N PRO A 339 -3.78 14.15 -32.09
CA PRO A 339 -4.92 14.32 -33.00
C PRO A 339 -6.17 13.61 -32.45
N VAL A 340 -7.32 14.29 -32.51
CA VAL A 340 -8.62 13.76 -32.07
C VAL A 340 -9.74 14.19 -33.01
N GLN A 341 -10.85 13.45 -32.97
CA GLN A 341 -12.09 13.84 -33.64
C GLN A 341 -12.89 14.82 -32.75
N PRO A 342 -13.37 15.96 -33.26
CA PRO A 342 -14.21 16.88 -32.49
C PRO A 342 -15.54 16.22 -32.09
N GLY A 343 -15.98 16.42 -30.85
CA GLY A 343 -17.22 15.82 -30.32
C GLY A 343 -17.10 14.36 -29.87
N GLN A 344 -16.01 13.67 -30.21
CA GLN A 344 -15.83 12.25 -29.92
C GLN A 344 -15.51 12.00 -28.43
N HIS A 345 -16.04 10.89 -27.89
CA HIS A 345 -15.69 10.38 -26.56
C HIS A 345 -14.43 9.49 -26.63
N TYR A 346 -13.56 9.61 -25.63
CA TYR A 346 -12.25 8.98 -25.60
C TYR A 346 -11.96 8.39 -24.22
N ARG A 347 -11.29 7.24 -24.25
CA ARG A 347 -10.76 6.55 -23.07
C ARG A 347 -9.24 6.61 -23.08
N LEU A 348 -8.69 7.27 -22.07
CA LEU A 348 -7.27 7.26 -21.75
C LEU A 348 -7.00 6.12 -20.75
N GLU A 349 -6.23 5.11 -21.15
CA GLU A 349 -5.73 4.07 -20.24
C GLU A 349 -4.22 4.22 -20.05
N PHE A 350 -3.71 3.97 -18.84
CA PHE A 350 -2.28 3.96 -18.54
C PHE A 350 -2.02 3.10 -17.30
N ARG A 351 -0.75 2.77 -17.03
CA ARG A 351 -0.33 2.22 -15.74
C ARG A 351 0.57 3.20 -15.01
N ILE A 352 0.54 3.17 -13.68
CA ILE A 352 1.39 3.99 -12.82
C ILE A 352 2.03 3.17 -11.69
N TYR A 353 3.19 3.61 -11.21
CA TYR A 353 3.97 3.01 -10.14
C TYR A 353 4.68 4.09 -9.33
N GLY A 354 4.57 4.05 -7.99
CA GLY A 354 5.23 4.99 -7.07
C GLY A 354 6.69 4.64 -6.82
N ASN A 355 7.60 5.62 -6.85
CA ASN A 355 9.03 5.39 -6.66
C ASN A 355 9.43 5.36 -5.18
N ARG A 356 9.04 4.29 -4.48
CA ARG A 356 9.38 3.90 -3.08
C ARG A 356 9.95 5.00 -2.16
N LYS A 357 9.17 5.34 -1.12
CA LYS A 357 9.35 6.46 -0.18
C LYS A 357 9.20 7.82 -0.84
N ALA A 358 7.93 8.25 -0.97
CA ALA A 358 7.61 9.66 -1.16
C ALA A 358 8.19 10.50 0.00
N LYS A 359 8.39 11.81 -0.22
CA LYS A 359 8.91 12.73 0.81
C LYS A 359 7.83 13.23 1.78
N ASN A 360 6.59 12.78 1.63
CA ASN A 360 5.49 13.05 2.55
C ASN A 360 5.45 12.00 3.68
N ALA A 361 4.68 12.27 4.74
CA ALA A 361 4.60 11.39 5.92
C ALA A 361 3.87 10.05 5.67
N THR A 362 3.17 9.91 4.54
CA THR A 362 2.32 8.75 4.23
C THR A 362 2.94 7.76 3.26
N GLY A 363 3.96 8.17 2.49
CA GLY A 363 4.66 7.31 1.51
C GLY A 363 3.98 7.22 0.14
N PHE A 364 2.78 7.77 -0.03
CA PHE A 364 2.04 7.78 -1.31
C PHE A 364 2.60 8.82 -2.29
N HIS A 365 2.65 8.45 -3.58
CA HIS A 365 3.15 9.33 -4.64
C HIS A 365 1.97 9.94 -5.41
N VAL A 366 1.52 11.13 -5.01
CA VAL A 366 0.29 11.78 -5.46
C VAL A 366 0.48 12.46 -6.83
N TYR A 367 -0.46 12.18 -7.74
CA TYR A 367 -0.40 12.57 -9.15
C TYR A 367 -1.78 12.96 -9.71
N ARG A 368 -1.79 13.54 -10.91
CA ARG A 368 -2.99 13.92 -11.66
C ARG A 368 -2.76 13.78 -13.15
N VAL A 369 -3.84 13.49 -13.89
CA VAL A 369 -3.87 13.50 -15.36
C VAL A 369 -4.96 14.45 -15.84
N MET A 370 -4.67 15.20 -16.90
CA MET A 370 -5.58 16.20 -17.47
C MET A 370 -5.53 16.12 -19.00
N ALA A 371 -6.69 16.25 -19.65
CA ALA A 371 -6.81 16.44 -21.09
C ALA A 371 -7.19 17.90 -21.38
N ILE A 372 -6.35 18.62 -22.12
CA ILE A 372 -6.53 20.02 -22.46
C ILE A 372 -7.01 20.10 -23.91
N ALA A 373 -8.20 20.69 -24.13
CA ALA A 373 -8.84 20.86 -25.43
C ALA A 373 -9.10 22.36 -25.68
N GLY A 374 -8.12 23.05 -26.25
CA GLY A 374 -8.18 24.50 -26.46
C GLY A 374 -8.25 25.24 -25.12
N LYS A 375 -9.39 25.90 -24.84
CA LYS A 375 -9.64 26.60 -23.58
C LYS A 375 -10.25 25.72 -22.47
N LYS A 376 -10.67 24.48 -22.77
CA LYS A 376 -11.32 23.60 -21.79
C LYS A 376 -10.37 22.51 -21.32
N THR A 377 -10.20 22.38 -20.01
CA THR A 377 -9.48 21.26 -19.40
C THR A 377 -10.47 20.26 -18.82
N PHE A 378 -10.25 18.98 -19.06
CA PHE A 378 -10.89 17.86 -18.37
C PHE A 378 -9.85 17.29 -17.41
N GLU A 379 -10.14 17.26 -16.13
CA GLU A 379 -9.16 16.91 -15.11
C GLU A 379 -9.61 15.67 -14.36
N ALA A 380 -8.74 14.66 -14.25
CA ALA A 380 -8.93 13.59 -13.29
C ALA A 380 -8.83 14.16 -11.85
N PRO A 381 -9.40 13.48 -10.84
CA PRO A 381 -9.06 13.72 -9.44
C PRO A 381 -7.54 13.64 -9.21
N TRP A 382 -7.07 14.22 -8.11
CA TRP A 382 -5.78 13.80 -7.56
C TRP A 382 -5.93 12.37 -7.06
N ASP A 383 -5.01 11.52 -7.50
CA ASP A 383 -4.95 10.09 -7.22
C ASP A 383 -3.52 9.77 -6.77
N ASP A 384 -3.24 8.56 -6.31
CA ASP A 384 -1.89 8.17 -5.89
C ASP A 384 -1.42 6.85 -6.52
N ALA A 385 -0.12 6.62 -6.39
CA ALA A 385 0.56 5.42 -6.85
C ALA A 385 1.47 4.86 -5.75
N MET A 386 1.31 3.56 -5.47
CA MET A 386 2.15 2.80 -4.53
C MET A 386 3.38 2.19 -5.19
N GLY A 387 4.40 1.91 -4.38
CA GLY A 387 5.73 1.42 -4.81
C GLY A 387 5.96 -0.08 -4.64
N ASP A 388 4.89 -0.85 -4.70
CA ASP A 388 4.83 -2.31 -4.66
C ASP A 388 4.58 -2.89 -6.07
N GLN A 389 3.59 -2.37 -6.81
CA GLN A 389 3.15 -2.91 -8.11
C GLN A 389 2.60 -1.84 -9.07
N TYR A 390 2.56 -2.16 -10.38
CA TYR A 390 2.01 -1.26 -11.39
C TYR A 390 0.48 -1.30 -11.39
N GLN A 391 -0.14 -0.23 -10.93
CA GLN A 391 -1.59 -0.04 -10.93
C GLN A 391 -2.06 0.35 -12.33
N GLN A 392 -3.08 -0.33 -12.87
CA GLN A 392 -3.75 0.07 -14.13
C GLN A 392 -4.83 1.11 -13.80
N LYS A 393 -4.79 2.26 -14.47
CA LYS A 393 -5.69 3.40 -14.27
C LYS A 393 -6.36 3.77 -15.61
N LYS A 394 -7.52 4.43 -15.53
CA LYS A 394 -8.32 4.87 -16.69
C LYS A 394 -8.93 6.25 -16.45
N PHE A 395 -9.14 7.02 -17.51
CA PHE A 395 -9.77 8.34 -17.48
C PHE A 395 -10.58 8.54 -18.78
N ASN A 396 -11.88 8.79 -18.68
CA ASN A 396 -12.78 8.96 -19.83
C ASN A 396 -13.17 10.45 -19.98
N PHE A 397 -13.23 10.99 -21.20
CA PHE A 397 -13.65 12.36 -21.46
C PHE A 397 -14.20 12.56 -22.89
N THR A 398 -14.97 13.63 -23.12
CA THR A 398 -15.55 13.95 -24.44
C THR A 398 -14.93 15.24 -24.99
N VAL A 399 -14.35 15.16 -26.18
CA VAL A 399 -13.68 16.30 -26.84
C VAL A 399 -14.73 17.34 -27.30
N PRO A 400 -14.51 18.66 -27.11
CA PRO A 400 -15.41 19.69 -27.62
C PRO A 400 -15.57 19.64 -29.15
N GLY A 401 -16.77 19.98 -29.66
CA GLY A 401 -17.12 19.91 -31.09
C GLY A 401 -16.29 20.78 -32.05
N ASN A 402 -15.40 21.63 -31.53
CA ASN A 402 -14.48 22.47 -32.29
C ASN A 402 -12.98 22.09 -32.16
N CYS A 403 -12.64 21.09 -31.34
CA CYS A 403 -11.24 20.71 -31.07
C CYS A 403 -10.77 19.52 -31.92
N LYS A 404 -9.73 19.72 -32.75
CA LYS A 404 -9.09 18.68 -33.57
C LYS A 404 -7.82 18.07 -32.94
N THR A 405 -7.35 18.65 -31.84
CA THR A 405 -6.19 18.19 -31.07
C THR A 405 -6.43 18.39 -29.58
N ILE A 406 -5.79 17.57 -28.75
CA ILE A 406 -5.65 17.77 -27.31
C ILE A 406 -4.21 17.65 -26.85
N ASP A 407 -3.93 18.16 -25.65
CA ASP A 407 -2.69 17.89 -24.93
C ASP A 407 -3.01 17.06 -23.67
N LEU A 408 -2.22 16.00 -23.39
CA LEU A 408 -2.36 15.20 -22.16
C LEU A 408 -1.28 15.58 -21.15
N LYS A 409 -1.66 16.24 -20.06
CA LYS A 409 -0.75 16.68 -19.00
C LYS A 409 -0.80 15.72 -17.81
N PHE A 410 0.37 15.21 -17.45
CA PHE A 410 0.61 14.37 -16.26
C PHE A 410 1.40 15.21 -15.25
N GLN A 411 0.91 15.32 -14.01
CA GLN A 411 1.46 16.23 -13.01
C GLN A 411 1.62 15.52 -11.65
N GLY A 412 2.71 15.80 -10.94
CA GLY A 412 2.91 15.35 -9.56
C GLY A 412 2.74 16.48 -8.54
N GLN A 413 2.43 16.13 -7.30
CA GLN A 413 2.57 17.05 -6.16
C GLN A 413 4.04 17.12 -5.70
N THR A 414 4.41 18.22 -5.04
CA THR A 414 5.75 18.41 -4.45
C THR A 414 6.14 17.23 -3.54
N GLY A 415 7.25 16.56 -3.84
CA GLY A 415 7.74 15.40 -3.07
C GLY A 415 7.14 14.05 -3.46
N SER A 416 6.23 14.01 -4.44
CA SER A 416 5.76 12.78 -5.08
C SER A 416 6.72 12.35 -6.19
N SER A 417 6.85 11.04 -6.44
CA SER A 417 7.68 10.54 -7.55
C SER A 417 7.13 9.24 -8.10
N PHE A 418 6.87 9.17 -9.40
CA PHE A 418 6.17 8.04 -10.01
C PHE A 418 6.58 7.82 -11.47
N ARG A 419 6.34 6.60 -11.95
CA ARG A 419 6.57 6.16 -13.34
C ARG A 419 5.24 5.79 -14.00
N ILE A 420 5.00 6.25 -15.22
CA ILE A 420 3.79 5.98 -16.01
C ILE A 420 4.15 5.26 -17.31
N ASP A 421 3.42 4.21 -17.67
CA ASP A 421 3.60 3.46 -18.93
C ASP A 421 2.29 2.98 -19.56
N ARG A 422 2.39 2.33 -20.75
CA ARG A 422 1.25 1.80 -21.53
C ARG A 422 0.12 2.82 -21.77
N ILE A 423 0.47 4.09 -21.97
CA ILE A 423 -0.51 5.15 -22.25
C ILE A 423 -1.16 4.88 -23.63
N LYS A 424 -2.48 4.69 -23.61
CA LYS A 424 -3.38 4.45 -24.75
C LYS A 424 -4.47 5.51 -24.74
N LEU A 425 -4.81 6.06 -25.90
CA LEU A 425 -6.01 6.87 -26.07
C LEU A 425 -6.84 6.27 -27.19
N GLU A 426 -8.00 5.71 -26.83
CA GLU A 426 -8.86 4.97 -27.73
C GLU A 426 -10.20 5.71 -27.89
N ALA A 427 -10.60 5.94 -29.15
CA ALA A 427 -11.92 6.49 -29.46
C ALA A 427 -12.97 5.42 -29.13
N CYS A 428 -13.93 5.78 -28.30
CA CYS A 428 -14.98 4.87 -27.84
C CYS A 428 -16.32 5.59 -27.83
N GLU A 429 -17.41 4.86 -28.06
CA GLU A 429 -18.70 5.33 -27.57
C GLU A 429 -18.65 5.42 -26.03
N PRO A 430 -19.45 6.28 -25.40
CA PRO A 430 -19.71 6.17 -23.95
C PRO A 430 -20.16 4.74 -23.64
N GLU A 431 -19.33 3.99 -22.92
CA GLU A 431 -19.57 2.58 -22.67
C GLU A 431 -20.72 2.44 -21.66
N VAL A 432 -21.93 2.22 -22.19
CA VAL A 432 -23.09 1.80 -21.40
C VAL A 432 -22.79 0.39 -20.87
N PRO A 433 -22.55 0.22 -19.55
CA PRO A 433 -22.22 -1.10 -19.00
C PRO A 433 -23.37 -2.08 -19.23
N GLN A 434 -23.08 -3.39 -19.29
CA GLN A 434 -24.12 -4.40 -19.50
C GLN A 434 -25.23 -4.36 -18.42
N SER A 435 -24.92 -3.89 -17.21
CA SER A 435 -25.87 -3.64 -16.13
C SER A 435 -26.83 -2.47 -16.38
N GLN A 436 -26.49 -1.52 -17.26
CA GLN A 436 -27.37 -0.43 -17.68
C GLN A 436 -28.20 -0.79 -18.92
N LEU A 437 -27.74 -1.74 -19.75
CA LEU A 437 -28.53 -2.26 -20.89
C LEU A 437 -29.72 -3.12 -20.47
N LEU A 438 -29.63 -3.77 -19.31
CA LEU A 438 -30.70 -4.57 -18.69
C LEU A 438 -30.71 -4.34 -17.18
N THR A 439 -31.78 -3.73 -16.67
CA THR A 439 -32.01 -3.57 -15.22
C THR A 439 -33.22 -4.39 -14.79
N VAL A 440 -33.01 -5.48 -14.03
CA VAL A 440 -34.08 -6.31 -13.43
C VAL A 440 -34.63 -5.60 -12.19
N THR A 441 -35.90 -5.19 -12.19
CA THR A 441 -36.55 -4.49 -11.06
C THR A 441 -37.29 -5.44 -10.11
N GLU A 442 -37.77 -6.58 -10.61
CA GLU A 442 -38.36 -7.67 -9.83
C GLU A 442 -37.78 -9.00 -10.35
N PRO A 443 -37.27 -9.90 -9.50
CA PRO A 443 -37.04 -9.73 -8.06
C PRO A 443 -35.92 -8.71 -7.76
N PHE A 444 -36.04 -7.97 -6.67
CA PHE A 444 -35.20 -6.79 -6.43
C PHE A 444 -33.75 -7.11 -6.04
N TYR A 445 -33.56 -8.11 -5.17
CA TYR A 445 -32.28 -8.41 -4.53
C TYR A 445 -31.59 -9.62 -5.16
N ARG A 446 -30.30 -9.49 -5.51
CA ARG A 446 -29.47 -10.54 -6.15
C ARG A 446 -30.13 -11.21 -7.38
N ASN A 447 -31.09 -10.56 -8.05
CA ASN A 447 -31.97 -11.17 -9.05
C ASN A 447 -32.60 -12.51 -8.57
N SER A 448 -32.92 -12.62 -7.29
CA SER A 448 -33.27 -13.88 -6.62
C SER A 448 -34.62 -13.78 -5.89
N PHE A 449 -35.49 -14.75 -6.10
CA PHE A 449 -36.75 -14.89 -5.34
C PHE A 449 -36.48 -15.63 -4.02
N TYR A 450 -36.81 -14.97 -2.90
CA TYR A 450 -36.68 -15.47 -1.53
C TYR A 450 -38.06 -15.86 -0.96
N SER A 451 -38.11 -16.81 -0.03
CA SER A 451 -39.39 -17.28 0.55
C SER A 451 -40.02 -16.26 1.50
N SER A 452 -39.18 -15.41 2.09
CA SER A 452 -39.54 -14.27 2.94
C SER A 452 -40.05 -13.05 2.16
N ARG A 453 -40.08 -13.09 0.81
CA ARG A 453 -40.64 -12.02 -0.06
C ARG A 453 -41.71 -12.54 -1.04
N PRO A 454 -42.82 -13.14 -0.56
CA PRO A 454 -43.86 -13.76 -1.40
C PRO A 454 -44.66 -12.76 -2.26
N GLN A 455 -44.46 -11.44 -2.07
CA GLN A 455 -45.02 -10.38 -2.92
C GLN A 455 -44.29 -10.24 -4.27
N GLU A 456 -43.03 -10.68 -4.38
CA GLU A 456 -42.29 -10.67 -5.66
C GLU A 456 -42.63 -11.96 -6.43
N LYS A 457 -43.34 -11.79 -7.55
CA LYS A 457 -43.99 -12.87 -8.32
C LYS A 457 -43.71 -12.78 -9.82
N HIS A 458 -42.98 -11.78 -10.29
CA HIS A 458 -42.74 -11.51 -11.70
C HIS A 458 -41.24 -11.33 -11.96
N VAL A 459 -40.78 -11.67 -13.16
CA VAL A 459 -39.49 -11.14 -13.66
C VAL A 459 -39.77 -9.88 -14.46
N ARG A 460 -39.42 -8.73 -13.88
CA ARG A 460 -39.64 -7.40 -14.45
C ARG A 460 -38.33 -6.64 -14.58
N GLY A 461 -38.31 -5.67 -15.48
CA GLY A 461 -37.19 -4.79 -15.63
C GLY A 461 -37.35 -3.81 -16.77
N GLU A 462 -36.25 -3.16 -17.10
CA GLU A 462 -36.14 -2.16 -18.15
C GLU A 462 -34.92 -2.46 -19.03
N VAL A 463 -35.08 -2.27 -20.33
CA VAL A 463 -34.04 -2.48 -21.35
C VAL A 463 -33.73 -1.13 -22.01
N VAL A 464 -32.47 -0.71 -21.89
CA VAL A 464 -31.96 0.48 -22.59
C VAL A 464 -31.37 0.04 -23.92
N PHE A 465 -31.83 0.66 -25.02
CA PHE A 465 -31.32 0.35 -26.35
C PHE A 465 -29.95 1.00 -26.55
N PRO A 466 -28.89 0.23 -26.82
CA PRO A 466 -27.59 0.82 -27.15
C PRO A 466 -27.63 1.45 -28.55
N LYS A 467 -26.84 2.50 -28.75
CA LYS A 467 -26.70 3.21 -30.04
C LYS A 467 -26.48 2.22 -31.19
N GLY A 468 -27.44 2.15 -32.12
CA GLY A 468 -27.47 1.20 -33.25
C GLY A 468 -28.55 0.12 -33.17
N ALA A 469 -29.09 -0.17 -31.98
CA ALA A 469 -30.23 -1.09 -31.83
C ALA A 469 -31.56 -0.40 -32.16
N THR A 470 -32.40 -1.09 -32.92
CA THR A 470 -33.75 -0.65 -33.35
C THR A 470 -34.88 -1.52 -32.79
N SER A 471 -34.56 -2.72 -32.29
CA SER A 471 -35.47 -3.57 -31.52
C SER A 471 -34.68 -4.50 -30.60
N ALA A 472 -35.36 -5.11 -29.64
CA ALA A 472 -34.80 -6.13 -28.77
C ALA A 472 -35.82 -7.26 -28.51
N GLU A 473 -35.32 -8.50 -28.43
CA GLU A 473 -36.08 -9.64 -27.90
C GLU A 473 -35.60 -9.97 -26.49
N VAL A 474 -36.47 -9.76 -25.50
CA VAL A 474 -36.28 -10.22 -24.13
C VAL A 474 -36.82 -11.65 -24.03
N ARG A 475 -36.03 -12.58 -23.49
CA ARG A 475 -36.36 -14.01 -23.40
C ARG A 475 -36.18 -14.49 -21.97
N PHE A 476 -37.18 -15.19 -21.44
CA PHE A 476 -37.16 -15.76 -20.09
C PHE A 476 -38.02 -17.03 -20.01
N ASN A 477 -37.49 -18.10 -19.41
CA ASN A 477 -38.22 -19.35 -19.16
C ASN A 477 -39.00 -19.92 -20.39
N GLY A 478 -38.45 -19.76 -21.60
CA GLY A 478 -39.08 -20.16 -22.87
C GLY A 478 -39.99 -19.10 -23.51
N GLU A 479 -40.48 -18.13 -22.74
CA GLU A 479 -41.24 -16.98 -23.26
C GLU A 479 -40.34 -15.93 -23.93
N VAL A 480 -40.96 -15.14 -24.81
CA VAL A 480 -40.34 -13.99 -25.49
C VAL A 480 -41.23 -12.75 -25.35
N ARG A 481 -40.62 -11.57 -25.25
CA ARG A 481 -41.25 -10.25 -25.43
C ARG A 481 -40.41 -9.45 -26.42
N LYS A 482 -41.04 -8.80 -27.39
CA LYS A 482 -40.37 -7.94 -28.37
C LYS A 482 -40.57 -6.47 -27.98
N LEU A 483 -39.49 -5.71 -28.05
CA LEU A 483 -39.46 -4.26 -27.80
C LEU A 483 -39.03 -3.56 -29.10
N THR A 484 -39.73 -2.49 -29.47
CA THR A 484 -39.41 -1.61 -30.62
C THR A 484 -38.75 -0.29 -30.21
N SER A 485 -38.67 -0.03 -28.90
CA SER A 485 -37.93 1.07 -28.28
C SER A 485 -37.36 0.60 -26.94
N ALA A 486 -36.46 1.40 -26.34
CA ALA A 486 -36.13 1.24 -24.93
C ALA A 486 -37.42 1.27 -24.07
N GLY A 487 -37.46 0.48 -23.00
CA GLY A 487 -38.67 0.35 -22.17
C GLY A 487 -38.72 -0.92 -21.33
N LYS A 488 -39.89 -1.15 -20.73
CA LYS A 488 -40.10 -2.13 -19.65
C LYS A 488 -40.66 -3.46 -20.14
N PHE A 489 -40.35 -4.53 -19.42
CA PHE A 489 -40.86 -5.89 -19.65
C PHE A 489 -41.39 -6.52 -18.36
N SER A 490 -42.25 -7.54 -18.52
CA SER A 490 -42.76 -8.38 -17.43
C SER A 490 -43.04 -9.80 -17.92
N PHE A 491 -42.60 -10.79 -17.14
CA PHE A 491 -42.99 -12.20 -17.23
C PHE A 491 -43.61 -12.61 -15.88
N ASP A 492 -44.54 -13.56 -15.87
CA ASP A 492 -44.91 -14.21 -14.60
C ASP A 492 -43.77 -15.12 -14.13
N ALA A 493 -43.61 -15.22 -12.82
CA ALA A 493 -42.64 -16.08 -12.14
C ALA A 493 -43.28 -16.83 -10.95
N SER A 494 -44.60 -16.71 -10.76
CA SER A 494 -45.32 -17.34 -9.65
C SER A 494 -45.11 -18.86 -9.57
N GLY A 495 -45.07 -19.53 -10.73
CA GLY A 495 -44.88 -20.98 -10.88
C GLY A 495 -43.43 -21.47 -11.00
N LEU A 496 -42.41 -20.62 -10.81
CA LEU A 496 -41.00 -21.07 -10.92
C LEU A 496 -40.64 -22.08 -9.83
N LYS A 497 -40.03 -23.20 -10.26
CA LYS A 497 -39.41 -24.19 -9.37
C LYS A 497 -38.05 -23.67 -8.87
N VAL A 498 -37.54 -24.24 -7.78
CA VAL A 498 -36.18 -23.93 -7.30
C VAL A 498 -35.17 -24.21 -8.41
N GLY A 499 -34.33 -23.23 -8.73
CA GLY A 499 -33.43 -23.31 -9.89
C GLY A 499 -32.85 -21.98 -10.34
N LYS A 500 -32.15 -22.04 -11.49
CA LYS A 500 -31.45 -20.94 -12.13
C LYS A 500 -31.99 -20.77 -13.55
N TYR A 501 -32.39 -19.55 -13.91
CA TYR A 501 -33.11 -19.24 -15.15
C TYR A 501 -32.43 -18.05 -15.86
N PRO A 502 -31.93 -18.20 -17.09
CA PRO A 502 -31.36 -17.09 -17.84
C PRO A 502 -32.45 -16.13 -18.32
N LEU A 503 -32.28 -14.85 -18.04
CA LEU A 503 -32.98 -13.73 -18.67
C LEU A 503 -32.04 -13.13 -19.73
N THR A 504 -32.40 -13.28 -21.01
CA THR A 504 -31.54 -12.88 -22.13
C THR A 504 -32.22 -11.81 -22.98
N VAL A 505 -31.53 -10.68 -23.20
CA VAL A 505 -31.92 -9.63 -24.15
C VAL A 505 -31.04 -9.74 -25.38
N LYS A 506 -31.63 -9.94 -26.56
CA LYS A 506 -30.94 -9.90 -27.85
C LYS A 506 -31.40 -8.68 -28.65
N PHE A 507 -30.47 -7.78 -28.96
CA PHE A 507 -30.71 -6.57 -29.75
C PHE A 507 -30.63 -6.85 -31.27
N SER A 508 -31.27 -6.01 -32.08
CA SER A 508 -31.30 -6.15 -33.55
C SER A 508 -29.94 -6.00 -34.23
N ASP A 509 -28.98 -5.36 -33.57
CA ASP A 509 -27.58 -5.25 -34.00
C ASP A 509 -26.73 -6.51 -33.69
N GLY A 510 -27.34 -7.54 -33.10
CA GLY A 510 -26.69 -8.80 -32.72
C GLY A 510 -26.12 -8.82 -31.30
N ARG A 511 -26.02 -7.69 -30.58
CA ARG A 511 -25.59 -7.67 -29.18
C ARG A 511 -26.54 -8.49 -28.32
N THR A 512 -25.99 -9.20 -27.35
CA THR A 512 -26.75 -10.02 -26.40
C THR A 512 -26.26 -9.76 -24.99
N VAL A 513 -27.20 -9.57 -24.05
CA VAL A 513 -26.95 -9.42 -22.61
C VAL A 513 -27.76 -10.50 -21.89
N THR A 514 -27.11 -11.24 -20.99
CA THR A 514 -27.79 -12.26 -20.17
C THR A 514 -27.54 -11.95 -18.70
N GLN A 515 -28.59 -12.03 -17.89
CA GLN A 515 -28.51 -12.05 -16.44
C GLN A 515 -29.17 -13.32 -15.91
N ASP A 516 -28.63 -13.84 -14.82
CA ASP A 516 -29.22 -14.98 -14.12
C ASP A 516 -30.33 -14.50 -13.18
N ILE A 517 -31.49 -15.16 -13.25
CA ILE A 517 -32.56 -15.08 -12.25
C ILE A 517 -32.54 -16.38 -11.45
N HIS A 518 -32.70 -16.28 -10.14
CA HIS A 518 -32.70 -17.45 -9.26
C HIS A 518 -34.04 -17.59 -8.54
N LYS A 519 -34.53 -18.82 -8.39
CA LYS A 519 -35.57 -19.18 -7.42
C LYS A 519 -34.89 -20.03 -6.36
N LEU A 520 -34.73 -19.50 -5.16
CA LEU A 520 -34.03 -20.18 -4.07
C LEU A 520 -34.97 -21.13 -3.33
N ALA A 521 -34.39 -22.08 -2.59
CA ALA A 521 -35.13 -22.86 -1.61
C ALA A 521 -35.40 -22.01 -0.36
N LYS A 522 -36.32 -22.46 0.50
CA LYS A 522 -36.54 -21.81 1.80
C LYS A 522 -35.40 -22.14 2.76
N ALA A 523 -34.76 -21.13 3.33
CA ALA A 523 -33.80 -21.27 4.43
C ALA A 523 -34.47 -21.11 5.82
N LYS A 524 -33.75 -21.41 6.90
CA LYS A 524 -34.17 -21.03 8.27
C LYS A 524 -33.99 -19.53 8.52
N VAL A 525 -32.95 -18.93 7.92
CA VAL A 525 -32.66 -17.49 7.96
C VAL A 525 -32.46 -17.02 6.53
N GLU A 526 -33.26 -16.04 6.12
CA GLU A 526 -33.11 -15.30 4.87
C GLU A 526 -32.92 -13.82 5.22
N VAL A 527 -31.80 -13.23 4.80
CA VAL A 527 -31.45 -11.82 5.04
C VAL A 527 -31.47 -11.08 3.70
N VAL A 528 -32.55 -10.33 3.47
CA VAL A 528 -32.96 -9.92 2.13
C VAL A 528 -33.09 -8.40 2.04
N LEU A 529 -32.40 -7.78 1.08
CA LEU A 529 -32.54 -6.35 0.79
C LEU A 529 -33.90 -6.07 0.16
N ALA A 530 -34.55 -4.97 0.53
CA ALA A 530 -35.79 -4.51 -0.09
C ALA A 530 -35.59 -3.19 -0.88
N PRO A 531 -36.58 -2.76 -1.70
CA PRO A 531 -36.52 -1.49 -2.42
C PRO A 531 -36.46 -0.21 -1.56
N ASP A 532 -36.64 -0.32 -0.23
CA ASP A 532 -36.37 0.77 0.72
C ASP A 532 -34.90 0.83 1.17
N LEU A 533 -34.05 -0.02 0.59
CA LEU A 533 -32.62 -0.20 0.86
C LEU A 533 -32.26 -0.69 2.27
N PHE A 534 -33.23 -1.15 3.06
CA PHE A 534 -32.98 -1.87 4.30
C PHE A 534 -32.96 -3.39 4.09
N PHE A 535 -32.20 -4.09 4.93
CA PHE A 535 -32.22 -5.55 5.00
C PHE A 535 -33.29 -6.04 5.97
N TYR A 536 -33.87 -7.18 5.64
CA TYR A 536 -34.90 -7.85 6.42
C TYR A 536 -34.44 -9.27 6.76
N VAL A 537 -34.31 -9.59 8.04
CA VAL A 537 -34.02 -10.94 8.54
C VAL A 537 -35.36 -11.63 8.79
N ASN A 538 -35.72 -12.61 7.95
CA ASN A 538 -37.02 -13.30 8.00
C ASN A 538 -38.23 -12.34 8.07
N GLY A 539 -38.15 -11.20 7.37
CA GLY A 539 -39.19 -10.17 7.35
C GLY A 539 -39.13 -9.12 8.47
N LYS A 540 -38.20 -9.21 9.44
CA LYS A 540 -37.92 -8.12 10.40
C LYS A 540 -36.82 -7.20 9.87
N ARG A 541 -37.10 -5.90 9.73
CA ARG A 541 -36.13 -4.88 9.27
C ARG A 541 -34.95 -4.78 10.23
N VAL A 542 -33.74 -4.56 9.70
CA VAL A 542 -32.52 -4.22 10.44
C VAL A 542 -32.07 -2.81 10.03
N VAL A 543 -31.66 -2.00 11.01
CA VAL A 543 -31.28 -0.59 10.83
C VAL A 543 -29.89 -0.38 11.44
N PRO A 544 -28.79 -0.78 10.76
CA PRO A 544 -27.49 -0.97 11.41
C PRO A 544 -27.00 0.27 12.16
N ASN A 545 -26.82 0.12 13.47
CA ASN A 545 -26.27 1.11 14.37
C ASN A 545 -25.21 0.39 15.21
N SER A 546 -23.96 0.84 15.16
CA SER A 546 -22.84 0.02 15.63
C SER A 546 -21.69 0.81 16.24
N ILE A 547 -21.07 0.22 17.28
CA ILE A 547 -19.73 0.57 17.75
C ILE A 547 -18.80 -0.63 17.55
N PRO A 548 -18.20 -0.79 16.36
CA PRO A 548 -17.20 -1.84 16.10
C PRO A 548 -16.00 -1.68 17.04
N ARG A 549 -15.71 -2.73 17.82
CA ARG A 549 -14.70 -2.76 18.90
C ARG A 549 -14.83 -1.61 19.92
N SER A 550 -15.94 -1.55 20.63
CA SER A 550 -15.89 -1.07 22.02
C SER A 550 -14.78 -1.82 22.77
N GLY A 551 -13.86 -1.11 23.44
CA GLY A 551 -12.64 -1.69 24.05
C GLY A 551 -12.88 -2.58 25.29
N ALA A 552 -14.06 -3.17 25.40
CA ALA A 552 -14.56 -3.87 26.57
C ALA A 552 -13.88 -5.22 26.83
N TYR A 553 -13.55 -5.47 28.09
CA TYR A 553 -12.74 -6.62 28.50
C TYR A 553 -13.45 -7.99 28.52
N SER A 554 -14.68 -8.06 28.01
CA SER A 554 -15.33 -9.31 27.59
C SER A 554 -16.34 -9.02 26.49
N PHE A 555 -16.58 -10.00 25.60
CA PHE A 555 -17.62 -9.87 24.57
C PHE A 555 -18.97 -9.58 25.22
N LYS A 556 -19.39 -10.39 26.22
CA LYS A 556 -20.69 -10.23 26.91
C LYS A 556 -20.91 -8.83 27.48
N GLY A 557 -20.01 -8.34 28.34
CA GLY A 557 -20.21 -7.04 29.01
C GLY A 557 -20.15 -5.84 28.05
N GLY A 558 -19.24 -5.86 27.08
CA GLY A 558 -19.12 -4.79 26.09
C GLY A 558 -20.29 -4.72 25.12
N VAL A 559 -20.71 -5.88 24.64
CA VAL A 559 -21.83 -6.01 23.69
C VAL A 559 -23.16 -5.73 24.39
N TYR A 560 -23.31 -6.10 25.66
CA TYR A 560 -24.43 -5.66 26.51
C TYR A 560 -24.48 -4.14 26.64
N GLN A 561 -23.39 -3.47 27.05
CA GLN A 561 -23.41 -2.01 27.18
C GLN A 561 -23.66 -1.29 25.85
N GLY A 562 -23.11 -1.80 24.73
CA GLY A 562 -23.44 -1.30 23.40
C GLY A 562 -24.93 -1.44 23.09
N ALA A 563 -25.50 -2.63 23.32
CA ALA A 563 -26.92 -2.91 23.03
C ALA A 563 -27.87 -2.05 23.87
N ARG A 564 -27.57 -1.88 25.17
CA ARG A 564 -28.29 -0.96 26.08
C ARG A 564 -28.22 0.51 25.65
N ASN A 565 -27.27 0.88 24.80
CA ASN A 565 -27.13 2.23 24.19
C ASN A 565 -27.58 2.27 22.72
N GLY A 566 -28.22 1.24 22.19
CA GLY A 566 -28.79 1.25 20.83
C GLY A 566 -27.90 0.70 19.72
N VAL A 567 -26.75 0.07 20.04
CA VAL A 567 -26.09 -0.81 19.07
C VAL A 567 -27.03 -1.98 18.77
N ASN A 568 -27.33 -2.25 17.51
CA ASN A 568 -28.13 -3.42 17.10
C ASN A 568 -27.36 -4.40 16.21
N LEU A 569 -26.15 -4.04 15.79
CA LEU A 569 -25.32 -4.86 14.93
C LEU A 569 -23.84 -4.77 15.34
N VAL A 570 -23.16 -5.92 15.42
CA VAL A 570 -21.77 -6.04 15.89
C VAL A 570 -20.92 -6.93 14.97
N PHE A 571 -19.61 -6.78 15.07
CA PHE A 571 -18.65 -7.68 14.45
C PHE A 571 -18.35 -8.88 15.36
N GLY A 572 -18.31 -10.07 14.78
CA GLY A 572 -18.06 -11.34 15.44
C GLY A 572 -16.99 -12.18 14.76
N PHE A 573 -16.74 -13.34 15.34
CA PHE A 573 -15.75 -14.32 14.89
C PHE A 573 -16.42 -15.66 14.54
N GLY A 574 -15.79 -16.40 13.62
CA GLY A 574 -16.22 -17.74 13.25
C GLY A 574 -15.62 -18.84 14.12
N GLY A 575 -15.97 -20.08 13.80
CA GLY A 575 -15.49 -21.29 14.47
C GLY A 575 -16.57 -21.99 15.31
N HIS A 576 -16.62 -23.32 15.21
CA HIS A 576 -17.56 -24.15 15.95
C HIS A 576 -17.39 -24.02 17.48
N GLY A 577 -18.48 -24.12 18.24
CA GLY A 577 -18.48 -23.81 19.68
C GLY A 577 -18.58 -22.30 19.91
N LYS A 578 -17.44 -21.61 20.12
CA LYS A 578 -17.41 -20.19 20.49
C LYS A 578 -18.19 -19.26 19.55
N GLY A 579 -18.20 -19.54 18.25
CA GLY A 579 -18.97 -18.76 17.26
C GLY A 579 -20.48 -18.90 17.44
N LEU A 580 -20.96 -20.03 17.97
CA LEU A 580 -22.37 -20.22 18.36
C LEU A 580 -22.67 -19.54 19.70
N GLU A 581 -21.83 -19.74 20.73
CA GLU A 581 -21.97 -19.05 22.04
C GLU A 581 -22.09 -17.51 21.90
N MET A 582 -21.35 -16.95 20.94
CA MET A 582 -21.39 -15.55 20.55
C MET A 582 -22.71 -15.14 19.89
N LEU A 583 -23.28 -16.00 19.03
CA LEU A 583 -24.56 -15.77 18.36
C LEU A 583 -25.74 -15.96 19.32
N ASP A 584 -25.68 -16.93 20.26
CA ASP A 584 -26.64 -17.11 21.36
C ASP A 584 -26.70 -15.85 22.23
N ALA A 585 -25.54 -15.30 22.60
CA ALA A 585 -25.44 -14.07 23.36
C ALA A 585 -25.94 -12.85 22.57
N ALA A 586 -25.68 -12.79 21.26
CA ALA A 586 -26.22 -11.74 20.40
C ALA A 586 -27.75 -11.83 20.28
N GLU A 587 -28.32 -13.02 20.11
CA GLU A 587 -29.77 -13.21 19.99
C GLU A 587 -30.52 -12.78 21.24
N LYS A 588 -30.02 -13.14 22.43
CA LYS A 588 -30.57 -12.71 23.73
C LYS A 588 -30.56 -11.19 23.92
N LEU A 589 -29.66 -10.49 23.24
CA LEU A 589 -29.54 -9.03 23.28
C LEU A 589 -30.24 -8.32 22.11
N GLY A 590 -30.98 -9.05 21.27
CA GLY A 590 -31.66 -8.51 20.07
C GLY A 590 -30.74 -8.21 18.89
N LEU A 591 -29.46 -8.55 18.99
CA LEU A 591 -28.40 -8.12 18.08
C LEU A 591 -28.33 -8.92 16.78
N LYS A 592 -27.54 -8.37 15.86
CA LYS A 592 -27.13 -8.96 14.59
C LYS A 592 -25.61 -9.01 14.47
N VAL A 593 -25.07 -10.05 13.83
CA VAL A 593 -23.64 -10.30 13.77
C VAL A 593 -23.15 -10.39 12.33
N LEU A 594 -22.15 -9.57 12.00
CA LEU A 594 -21.29 -9.72 10.83
C LEU A 594 -20.03 -10.52 11.19
N ILE A 595 -19.60 -11.43 10.32
CA ILE A 595 -18.32 -12.15 10.48
C ILE A 595 -17.42 -11.88 9.26
N HIS A 596 -16.12 -11.70 9.49
CA HIS A 596 -15.16 -11.53 8.39
C HIS A 596 -15.09 -12.78 7.51
N CYS A 597 -15.54 -12.71 6.26
CA CYS A 597 -15.35 -13.82 5.30
C CYS A 597 -13.96 -13.78 4.64
N GLY A 598 -13.30 -12.63 4.58
CA GLY A 598 -12.02 -12.49 3.87
C GLY A 598 -12.18 -12.60 2.35
N VAL A 599 -11.07 -12.73 1.65
CA VAL A 599 -10.99 -12.49 0.21
C VAL A 599 -9.88 -13.33 -0.47
N LEU A 600 -10.02 -13.60 -1.78
CA LEU A 600 -8.97 -14.19 -2.62
C LEU A 600 -7.88 -13.16 -2.94
N HIS A 601 -6.60 -13.56 -3.02
CA HIS A 601 -5.51 -12.67 -3.48
C HIS A 601 -5.07 -12.95 -4.92
N GLN A 602 -5.40 -14.11 -5.48
CA GLN A 602 -5.18 -14.51 -6.87
C GLN A 602 -6.45 -15.19 -7.44
N LEU A 603 -6.34 -15.81 -8.62
CA LEU A 603 -7.48 -16.48 -9.29
C LEU A 603 -7.18 -17.96 -9.61
N SER A 604 -6.18 -18.55 -8.95
CA SER A 604 -5.81 -19.95 -9.12
C SER A 604 -6.86 -20.88 -8.50
N GLN A 605 -7.13 -22.02 -9.12
CA GLN A 605 -8.14 -22.97 -8.60
C GLN A 605 -7.77 -23.49 -7.20
N ALA A 606 -6.47 -23.65 -6.93
CA ALA A 606 -5.97 -24.07 -5.61
C ALA A 606 -6.28 -23.04 -4.51
N GLU A 607 -6.18 -21.73 -4.79
CA GLU A 607 -6.58 -20.72 -3.81
C GLU A 607 -8.10 -20.71 -3.63
N LYS A 608 -8.90 -20.83 -4.70
CA LYS A 608 -10.37 -20.88 -4.57
C LYS A 608 -10.84 -22.07 -3.75
N GLN A 609 -10.23 -23.24 -3.93
CA GLN A 609 -10.47 -24.43 -3.11
C GLN A 609 -10.07 -24.18 -1.65
N THR A 610 -8.91 -23.55 -1.40
CA THR A 610 -8.42 -23.21 -0.06
C THR A 610 -9.33 -22.19 0.65
N PHE A 611 -9.79 -21.16 -0.07
CA PHE A 611 -10.73 -20.15 0.41
C PHE A 611 -12.06 -20.80 0.83
N LEU A 612 -12.66 -21.60 -0.06
CA LEU A 612 -13.92 -22.30 0.24
C LEU A 612 -13.77 -23.26 1.42
N HIS A 613 -12.70 -24.07 1.46
CA HIS A 613 -12.40 -24.95 2.61
C HIS A 613 -12.33 -24.14 3.91
N ASN A 614 -11.60 -23.03 3.91
CA ASN A 614 -11.52 -22.11 5.05
C ASN A 614 -12.85 -21.40 5.34
N LYS A 615 -13.82 -21.31 4.42
CA LYS A 615 -15.16 -20.78 4.69
C LYS A 615 -16.02 -21.84 5.39
N TYR A 616 -16.04 -23.08 4.88
CA TYR A 616 -16.77 -24.19 5.50
C TYR A 616 -16.26 -24.50 6.93
N ASN A 617 -14.94 -24.42 7.18
CA ASN A 617 -14.37 -24.60 8.51
C ASN A 617 -14.71 -23.45 9.48
N LEU A 618 -14.80 -22.22 8.98
CA LEU A 618 -15.04 -21.03 9.79
C LEU A 618 -16.53 -20.79 10.09
N ILE A 619 -17.42 -21.18 9.18
CA ILE A 619 -18.84 -20.84 9.17
C ILE A 619 -19.67 -22.12 8.96
N SER A 620 -20.15 -22.71 10.06
CA SER A 620 -20.95 -23.94 10.00
C SER A 620 -22.33 -23.70 9.39
N GLN A 621 -23.05 -24.78 9.05
CA GLN A 621 -24.45 -24.69 8.63
C GLN A 621 -25.36 -24.22 9.78
N GLU A 622 -25.00 -24.50 11.03
CA GLU A 622 -25.75 -24.06 12.21
C GLU A 622 -25.62 -22.55 12.43
N MET A 623 -24.41 -21.99 12.30
CA MET A 623 -24.19 -20.54 12.37
C MET A 623 -25.01 -19.81 11.31
N ARG A 624 -25.07 -20.32 10.07
CA ARG A 624 -25.90 -19.77 8.97
C ARG A 624 -27.40 -20.00 9.12
N ASN A 625 -27.82 -20.77 10.12
CA ASN A 625 -29.21 -20.98 10.48
C ASN A 625 -29.61 -20.22 11.76
N HIS A 626 -28.70 -19.45 12.36
CA HIS A 626 -28.91 -18.78 13.65
C HIS A 626 -29.55 -17.38 13.45
N PRO A 627 -30.68 -17.05 14.10
CA PRO A 627 -31.37 -15.78 13.88
C PRO A 627 -30.57 -14.49 14.22
N ALA A 628 -29.48 -14.57 15.00
CA ALA A 628 -28.54 -13.47 15.20
C ALA A 628 -27.49 -13.32 14.09
N PHE A 629 -27.23 -14.36 13.29
CA PHE A 629 -26.29 -14.24 12.18
C PHE A 629 -26.93 -13.41 11.06
N PHE A 630 -26.20 -12.41 10.57
CA PHE A 630 -26.71 -11.43 9.62
C PHE A 630 -25.92 -11.39 8.32
N GLY A 631 -24.62 -11.70 8.35
CA GLY A 631 -23.85 -11.90 7.12
C GLY A 631 -22.37 -11.64 7.27
N TYR A 632 -21.77 -11.15 6.19
CA TYR A 632 -20.33 -11.13 6.02
C TYR A 632 -19.77 -9.73 5.82
N PHE A 633 -18.62 -9.46 6.42
CA PHE A 633 -17.72 -8.39 5.99
C PHE A 633 -16.60 -9.03 5.16
N MET A 634 -16.37 -8.57 3.93
CA MET A 634 -15.37 -9.19 3.06
C MET A 634 -13.96 -8.70 3.42
N VAL A 635 -13.73 -7.41 3.27
CA VAL A 635 -12.43 -6.74 3.31
C VAL A 635 -12.67 -5.24 3.53
N ASP A 636 -11.68 -4.59 4.14
CA ASP A 636 -11.65 -3.15 4.41
C ASP A 636 -10.75 -2.46 3.39
N GLU A 637 -11.15 -1.27 2.93
CA GLU A 637 -10.38 -0.40 2.02
C GLU A 637 -9.75 -1.07 0.77
N PRO A 638 -10.41 -2.01 0.06
CA PRO A 638 -9.72 -2.84 -0.92
C PRO A 638 -9.18 -2.10 -2.13
N ALA A 639 -9.85 -1.09 -2.69
CA ALA A 639 -9.31 -0.33 -3.82
C ALA A 639 -8.14 0.56 -3.40
N TRP A 640 -8.18 1.15 -2.20
CA TRP A 640 -7.04 1.90 -1.65
C TRP A 640 -5.84 0.98 -1.32
N ALA A 641 -6.11 -0.23 -0.82
CA ALA A 641 -5.12 -1.29 -0.64
C ALA A 641 -4.60 -1.89 -1.97
N GLY A 642 -5.04 -1.38 -3.13
CA GLY A 642 -4.57 -1.82 -4.45
C GLY A 642 -5.09 -3.20 -4.88
N MET A 643 -6.17 -3.69 -4.27
CA MET A 643 -6.67 -5.04 -4.48
C MET A 643 -7.20 -5.26 -5.92
N PRO A 644 -6.84 -6.36 -6.60
CA PRO A 644 -7.38 -6.65 -7.93
C PRO A 644 -8.89 -6.87 -7.89
N LEU A 645 -9.65 -6.01 -8.59
CA LEU A 645 -11.12 -6.08 -8.68
C LEU A 645 -11.64 -7.49 -9.03
N LYS A 646 -10.96 -8.21 -9.93
CA LYS A 646 -11.34 -9.58 -10.32
C LYS A 646 -11.31 -10.59 -9.16
N CYS A 647 -10.49 -10.35 -8.14
CA CYS A 647 -10.48 -11.15 -6.92
C CYS A 647 -11.66 -10.80 -6.01
N LEU A 648 -12.09 -9.53 -5.95
CA LEU A 648 -13.32 -9.11 -5.24
C LEU A 648 -14.57 -9.72 -5.90
N GLU A 649 -14.71 -9.56 -7.22
CA GLU A 649 -15.82 -10.10 -8.02
C GLU A 649 -15.93 -11.63 -7.87
N GLU A 650 -14.80 -12.35 -7.94
CA GLU A 650 -14.77 -13.81 -7.80
C GLU A 650 -15.01 -14.25 -6.34
N THR A 651 -14.48 -13.53 -5.35
CA THR A 651 -14.81 -13.77 -3.93
C THR A 651 -16.32 -13.61 -3.70
N TYR A 652 -16.92 -12.55 -4.23
CA TYR A 652 -18.36 -12.32 -4.13
C TYR A 652 -19.18 -13.41 -4.82
N ARG A 653 -18.78 -13.86 -6.01
CA ARG A 653 -19.42 -15.00 -6.70
C ARG A 653 -19.36 -16.27 -5.84
N LEU A 654 -18.18 -16.62 -5.32
CA LEU A 654 -18.00 -17.78 -4.44
C LEU A 654 -18.79 -17.65 -3.14
N MET A 655 -18.89 -16.46 -2.54
CA MET A 655 -19.69 -16.23 -1.34
C MET A 655 -21.19 -16.36 -1.60
N ARG A 656 -21.71 -15.90 -2.76
CA ARG A 656 -23.12 -16.12 -3.14
C ARG A 656 -23.45 -17.58 -3.46
N GLU A 657 -22.49 -18.35 -3.94
CA GLU A 657 -22.65 -19.80 -4.17
C GLU A 657 -22.52 -20.62 -2.87
N PHE A 658 -21.66 -20.18 -1.95
CA PHE A 658 -21.55 -20.74 -0.60
C PHE A 658 -22.79 -20.45 0.24
N ASP A 659 -23.26 -19.20 0.24
CA ASP A 659 -24.38 -18.69 1.05
C ASP A 659 -25.21 -17.63 0.28
N PRO A 660 -26.27 -18.05 -0.43
CA PRO A 660 -27.13 -17.13 -1.17
C PRO A 660 -28.08 -16.33 -0.27
N TYR A 661 -28.16 -16.65 1.03
CA TYR A 661 -29.17 -16.13 1.97
C TYR A 661 -28.69 -14.97 2.84
N HIS A 662 -27.38 -14.71 2.91
CA HIS A 662 -26.81 -13.63 3.71
C HIS A 662 -26.00 -12.62 2.86
N PRO A 663 -26.09 -11.31 3.14
CA PRO A 663 -25.32 -10.26 2.46
C PRO A 663 -23.82 -10.29 2.76
N VAL A 664 -23.07 -9.68 1.83
CA VAL A 664 -21.65 -9.36 1.95
C VAL A 664 -21.50 -7.83 1.90
N TRP A 665 -20.75 -7.26 2.83
CA TRP A 665 -20.37 -5.84 2.87
C TRP A 665 -18.89 -5.66 2.51
N ILE A 666 -18.59 -4.60 1.76
CA ILE A 666 -17.26 -4.01 1.62
C ILE A 666 -17.35 -2.57 2.11
N ASN A 667 -16.46 -2.19 3.04
CA ASN A 667 -16.13 -0.79 3.31
C ASN A 667 -14.92 -0.40 2.46
N GLU A 668 -14.90 0.82 1.95
CA GLU A 668 -13.82 1.35 1.12
C GLU A 668 -13.25 2.65 1.73
N ALA A 669 -12.00 2.99 1.44
CA ALA A 669 -11.48 4.28 1.88
C ALA A 669 -12.29 5.43 1.24
N PRO A 670 -12.37 6.63 1.85
CA PRO A 670 -12.92 7.84 1.22
C PRO A 670 -11.93 8.39 0.16
N ARG A 671 -11.60 7.58 -0.85
CA ARG A 671 -10.54 7.79 -1.83
C ARG A 671 -10.97 7.30 -3.22
N GLY A 672 -10.40 7.92 -4.26
CA GLY A 672 -10.76 7.63 -5.64
C GLY A 672 -11.98 8.43 -6.12
N GLY A 673 -12.57 7.98 -7.22
CA GLY A 673 -13.76 8.58 -7.83
C GLY A 673 -14.87 7.57 -8.04
N LEU A 674 -16.03 8.07 -8.45
CA LEU A 674 -17.26 7.30 -8.65
C LEU A 674 -17.07 6.00 -9.46
N ASP A 675 -16.26 5.99 -10.51
CA ASP A 675 -15.98 4.79 -11.31
C ASP A 675 -15.25 3.68 -10.52
N THR A 676 -14.39 4.05 -9.56
CA THR A 676 -13.75 3.09 -8.63
C THR A 676 -14.80 2.53 -7.67
N HIS A 677 -15.59 3.40 -7.05
CA HIS A 677 -16.61 2.96 -6.11
C HIS A 677 -17.70 2.11 -6.78
N ARG A 678 -18.09 2.40 -8.04
CA ARG A 678 -18.99 1.56 -8.87
C ARG A 678 -18.45 0.15 -9.09
N GLN A 679 -17.14 0.03 -9.32
CA GLN A 679 -16.49 -1.27 -9.50
C GLN A 679 -16.53 -2.09 -8.21
N VAL A 680 -16.10 -1.51 -7.08
CA VAL A 680 -16.06 -2.21 -5.78
C VAL A 680 -17.48 -2.53 -5.28
N ALA A 681 -18.42 -1.61 -5.39
CA ALA A 681 -19.83 -1.83 -5.06
C ALA A 681 -20.43 -3.01 -5.84
N GLY A 682 -19.93 -3.30 -7.05
CA GLY A 682 -20.32 -4.48 -7.83
C GLY A 682 -20.02 -5.83 -7.15
N ALA A 683 -19.07 -5.87 -6.22
CA ALA A 683 -18.62 -7.05 -5.50
C ALA A 683 -19.23 -7.22 -4.08
N CYS A 684 -20.32 -6.52 -3.77
CA CYS A 684 -21.01 -6.61 -2.48
C CYS A 684 -22.51 -6.34 -2.57
N ASP A 685 -23.22 -6.53 -1.47
CA ASP A 685 -24.65 -6.26 -1.28
C ASP A 685 -24.90 -4.94 -0.55
N ALA A 686 -24.10 -4.68 0.48
CA ALA A 686 -23.99 -3.39 1.16
C ALA A 686 -22.64 -2.76 0.84
N TYR A 687 -22.57 -1.42 0.82
CA TYR A 687 -21.37 -0.69 0.44
C TYR A 687 -21.23 0.62 1.22
N GLY A 688 -20.03 1.17 1.34
CA GLY A 688 -19.82 2.50 1.87
C GLY A 688 -18.35 2.84 2.09
N VAL A 689 -18.10 3.90 2.85
CA VAL A 689 -16.76 4.38 3.19
C VAL A 689 -16.62 4.79 4.65
N ASP A 690 -15.38 4.94 5.11
CA ASP A 690 -15.03 5.41 6.45
C ASP A 690 -14.50 6.86 6.48
N ILE A 691 -15.38 7.78 6.86
CA ILE A 691 -15.13 9.22 6.72
C ILE A 691 -14.95 9.88 8.09
N TYR A 692 -13.75 10.42 8.31
CA TYR A 692 -13.31 11.05 9.56
C TYR A 692 -12.97 12.55 9.33
N PRO A 693 -13.99 13.43 9.33
CA PRO A 693 -13.83 14.83 8.93
C PRO A 693 -13.34 15.76 10.04
N VAL A 694 -13.19 15.29 11.29
CA VAL A 694 -12.84 16.12 12.45
C VAL A 694 -11.37 15.93 12.85
N PRO A 695 -10.57 17.00 13.06
CA PRO A 695 -10.93 18.41 12.92
C PRO A 695 -11.13 18.82 11.46
N ALA A 696 -12.18 19.60 11.20
CA ALA A 696 -12.45 20.15 9.89
C ALA A 696 -11.65 21.45 9.64
N PRO A 697 -11.05 21.67 8.46
CA PRO A 697 -11.02 20.79 7.30
C PRO A 697 -10.06 19.59 7.46
N SER A 698 -10.53 18.39 7.13
CA SER A 698 -9.77 17.13 7.21
C SER A 698 -9.33 16.63 5.83
N MET A 699 -8.06 16.25 5.73
CA MET A 699 -7.50 15.60 4.54
C MET A 699 -7.87 14.11 4.44
N HIS A 700 -8.71 13.57 5.33
CA HIS A 700 -9.26 12.22 5.17
C HIS A 700 -10.18 12.13 3.95
N SER A 701 -10.98 13.16 3.69
CA SER A 701 -11.77 13.26 2.47
C SER A 701 -10.88 13.29 1.22
N GLY A 702 -11.21 12.48 0.21
CA GLY A 702 -10.69 12.56 -1.16
C GLY A 702 -11.43 13.58 -2.03
N LEU A 703 -12.70 13.90 -1.73
CA LEU A 703 -13.51 14.91 -2.43
C LEU A 703 -12.90 16.31 -2.33
N GLU A 704 -13.37 17.26 -3.14
CA GLU A 704 -13.01 18.67 -3.00
C GLU A 704 -13.42 19.22 -1.61
N ASP A 705 -14.59 18.80 -1.11
CA ASP A 705 -15.03 19.13 0.24
C ASP A 705 -14.20 18.41 1.31
N LYS A 706 -13.64 19.20 2.23
CA LYS A 706 -12.85 18.74 3.39
C LYS A 706 -13.56 18.97 4.73
N MET A 707 -14.75 19.58 4.73
CA MET A 707 -15.54 19.86 5.93
C MET A 707 -16.36 18.64 6.34
N MET A 708 -17.12 18.74 7.43
CA MET A 708 -17.98 17.65 7.89
C MET A 708 -19.03 17.23 6.84
N THR A 709 -19.51 18.18 6.03
CA THR A 709 -20.39 17.98 4.86
C THR A 709 -19.84 17.06 3.76
N SER A 710 -18.59 16.60 3.90
CA SER A 710 -18.08 15.49 3.09
C SER A 710 -18.77 14.16 3.40
N VAL A 711 -19.35 13.98 4.60
CA VAL A 711 -20.01 12.72 5.01
C VAL A 711 -21.26 12.44 4.17
N GLY A 712 -22.18 13.39 4.04
CA GLY A 712 -23.36 13.25 3.18
C GLY A 712 -23.00 13.08 1.71
N LYS A 713 -22.01 13.83 1.22
CA LYS A 713 -21.50 13.69 -0.15
C LYS A 713 -20.90 12.31 -0.42
N TYR A 714 -20.30 11.66 0.58
CA TYR A 714 -19.90 10.26 0.50
C TYR A 714 -21.10 9.30 0.54
N ALA A 715 -22.16 9.60 1.29
CA ALA A 715 -23.40 8.81 1.23
C ALA A 715 -24.06 8.89 -0.16
N GLU A 716 -24.11 10.07 -0.79
CA GLU A 716 -24.61 10.26 -2.16
C GLU A 716 -23.75 9.52 -3.19
N LEU A 717 -22.42 9.66 -3.11
CA LEU A 717 -21.49 8.96 -3.99
C LEU A 717 -21.59 7.44 -3.83
N CYS A 718 -21.81 6.92 -2.62
CA CYS A 718 -22.01 5.49 -2.40
C CYS A 718 -23.36 5.00 -2.92
N ARG A 719 -24.41 5.83 -2.87
CA ARG A 719 -25.71 5.56 -3.51
C ARG A 719 -25.58 5.52 -5.03
N GLU A 720 -24.92 6.50 -5.65
CA GLU A 720 -24.71 6.54 -7.11
C GLU A 720 -23.76 5.43 -7.61
N ALA A 721 -22.82 5.00 -6.75
CA ALA A 721 -21.97 3.84 -6.98
C ALA A 721 -22.77 2.52 -6.92
N GLY A 722 -23.71 2.42 -5.99
CA GLY A 722 -24.67 1.32 -5.87
C GLY A 722 -25.87 1.39 -6.81
N TYR A 723 -25.94 2.40 -7.70
CA TYR A 723 -27.08 2.70 -8.57
C TYR A 723 -28.44 2.80 -7.82
N ASP A 724 -28.44 3.33 -6.60
CA ASP A 724 -29.61 3.38 -5.69
C ASP A 724 -30.25 1.99 -5.43
N ARG A 725 -29.43 0.93 -5.42
CA ARG A 725 -29.87 -0.48 -5.28
C ARG A 725 -29.06 -1.31 -4.27
N LYS A 726 -28.33 -0.66 -3.38
CA LYS A 726 -27.55 -1.27 -2.31
C LYS A 726 -27.82 -0.52 -1.01
N ALA A 727 -27.75 -1.22 0.11
CA ALA A 727 -27.68 -0.54 1.40
C ALA A 727 -26.35 0.24 1.45
N VAL A 728 -26.42 1.52 1.81
CA VAL A 728 -25.22 2.34 2.05
C VAL A 728 -24.95 2.38 3.54
N TRP A 729 -23.77 1.94 3.98
CA TRP A 729 -23.34 1.95 5.38
C TRP A 729 -22.02 2.68 5.55
N LEU A 730 -22.01 3.77 6.31
CA LEU A 730 -20.80 4.56 6.54
C LEU A 730 -20.18 4.28 7.90
N TYR A 731 -18.86 4.21 7.94
CA TYR A 731 -18.11 4.37 9.17
C TYR A 731 -17.90 5.86 9.46
N LEU A 732 -18.14 6.26 10.70
CA LEU A 732 -18.05 7.63 11.21
C LEU A 732 -17.06 7.71 12.38
N GLN A 733 -16.64 8.93 12.71
CA GLN A 733 -15.54 9.18 13.64
C GLN A 733 -15.93 9.05 15.12
N GLY A 734 -15.75 7.87 15.71
CA GLY A 734 -15.87 7.61 17.16
C GLY A 734 -14.57 7.79 17.96
N TRP A 735 -13.66 8.67 17.53
CA TRP A 735 -12.27 8.74 18.04
C TRP A 735 -11.54 10.05 17.64
N SER A 736 -10.28 10.26 18.06
CA SER A 736 -9.46 11.40 17.59
C SER A 736 -8.10 11.01 17.01
N TRP A 737 -7.71 11.68 15.91
CA TRP A 737 -6.38 11.62 15.32
C TRP A 737 -5.26 11.78 16.36
N LYS A 738 -5.49 12.68 17.33
CA LYS A 738 -4.54 12.94 18.42
C LYS A 738 -4.33 11.72 19.32
N THR A 739 -5.38 10.96 19.67
CA THR A 739 -5.25 9.81 20.58
C THR A 739 -4.78 8.52 19.91
N MET A 740 -4.97 8.37 18.59
CA MET A 740 -4.32 7.28 17.85
C MET A 740 -2.81 7.51 17.70
N HIS A 741 -2.37 8.74 17.44
CA HIS A 741 -0.95 9.08 17.31
C HIS A 741 -0.24 9.25 18.67
N ASN A 742 -0.98 9.65 19.72
CA ASN A 742 -0.49 9.70 21.09
C ASN A 742 -1.52 9.07 22.06
N PRO A 743 -1.35 7.79 22.44
CA PRO A 743 -2.26 7.09 23.35
C PRO A 743 -2.40 7.67 24.77
N ASP A 744 -1.57 8.65 25.16
CA ASP A 744 -1.66 9.35 26.44
C ASP A 744 -2.44 10.70 26.32
N ALA A 745 -2.87 11.11 25.13
CA ALA A 745 -3.76 12.27 24.94
C ALA A 745 -5.22 11.95 25.30
N GLN A 746 -6.02 12.99 25.62
CA GLN A 746 -7.43 12.85 26.03
C GLN A 746 -8.36 13.87 25.35
N ASP A 747 -7.89 14.51 24.28
CA ASP A 747 -8.51 15.66 23.63
C ASP A 747 -8.43 15.58 22.09
N GLY A 748 -9.00 16.58 21.41
CA GLY A 748 -9.14 16.61 19.94
C GLY A 748 -10.22 15.68 19.39
N TYR A 749 -11.07 15.12 20.25
CA TYR A 749 -12.27 14.37 19.86
C TYR A 749 -13.34 15.28 19.25
N PRO A 750 -14.24 14.74 18.39
CA PRO A 750 -15.46 15.43 18.00
C PRO A 750 -16.28 15.92 19.19
N THR A 751 -16.88 17.11 19.08
CA THR A 751 -17.90 17.56 20.05
C THR A 751 -19.22 16.79 19.86
N PRO A 752 -20.14 16.81 20.83
CA PRO A 752 -21.49 16.26 20.65
C PRO A 752 -22.21 16.82 19.42
N GLU A 753 -22.03 18.10 19.12
CA GLU A 753 -22.61 18.75 17.94
C GLU A 753 -22.00 18.19 16.65
N GLU A 754 -20.68 17.99 16.59
CA GLU A 754 -20.00 17.38 15.45
C GLU A 754 -20.42 15.90 15.24
N LEU A 755 -20.58 15.14 16.33
CA LEU A 755 -21.13 13.77 16.29
C LEU A 755 -22.55 13.76 15.71
N HIS A 756 -23.44 14.59 16.27
CA HIS A 756 -24.84 14.69 15.83
C HIS A 756 -24.95 15.21 14.39
N PHE A 757 -24.04 16.08 13.95
CA PHE A 757 -23.99 16.52 12.56
C PHE A 757 -23.56 15.39 11.63
N MET A 758 -22.42 14.75 11.87
CA MET A 758 -21.89 13.66 11.00
C MET A 758 -22.90 12.53 10.80
N GLN A 759 -23.59 12.09 11.87
CA GLN A 759 -24.59 11.03 11.74
C GLN A 759 -25.82 11.51 10.92
N MET A 760 -26.28 12.74 11.13
CA MET A 760 -27.51 13.23 10.49
C MET A 760 -27.26 13.56 9.02
N ASP A 761 -26.11 14.14 8.68
CA ASP A 761 -25.61 14.35 7.32
C ASP A 761 -25.59 13.01 6.54
N ALA A 762 -24.97 11.97 7.11
CA ALA A 762 -25.00 10.62 6.54
C ALA A 762 -26.43 10.13 6.27
N TRP A 763 -27.32 10.19 7.29
CA TRP A 763 -28.69 9.70 7.18
C TRP A 763 -29.53 10.48 6.16
N ILE A 764 -29.54 11.82 6.17
CA ILE A 764 -30.38 12.63 5.27
C ILE A 764 -29.94 12.51 3.81
N HIS A 765 -28.64 12.38 3.53
CA HIS A 765 -28.15 12.14 2.17
C HIS A 765 -28.38 10.70 1.68
N GLY A 766 -28.51 9.72 2.59
CA GLY A 766 -29.08 8.40 2.29
C GLY A 766 -28.22 7.21 2.67
N CYS A 767 -27.46 7.35 3.74
CA CYS A 767 -27.02 6.19 4.52
C CYS A 767 -28.23 5.42 5.07
N THR A 768 -28.04 4.12 5.29
CA THR A 768 -29.03 3.16 5.80
C THR A 768 -28.57 2.48 7.09
N GLY A 769 -27.39 2.85 7.60
CA GLY A 769 -26.82 2.38 8.85
C GLY A 769 -25.40 2.88 9.08
N VAL A 770 -25.02 3.19 10.32
CA VAL A 770 -23.78 3.90 10.65
C VAL A 770 -22.96 3.19 11.74
N PHE A 771 -21.64 3.30 11.63
CA PHE A 771 -20.66 2.54 12.41
C PHE A 771 -19.60 3.46 13.02
N TRP A 772 -19.52 3.57 14.34
CA TRP A 772 -18.54 4.44 15.01
C TRP A 772 -17.18 3.76 15.14
N TRP A 773 -16.25 4.05 14.23
CA TRP A 773 -14.91 3.46 14.24
C TRP A 773 -14.09 3.96 15.43
N GLY A 774 -13.09 3.17 15.84
CA GLY A 774 -11.97 3.66 16.63
C GLY A 774 -12.20 3.82 18.13
N THR A 775 -13.35 3.43 18.68
CA THR A 775 -13.62 3.63 20.13
C THR A 775 -12.64 2.90 21.05
N GLY A 776 -11.98 1.83 20.60
CA GLY A 776 -10.83 1.22 21.30
C GLY A 776 -9.60 2.15 21.49
N HIS A 777 -9.51 3.25 20.74
CA HIS A 777 -8.51 4.32 20.90
C HIS A 777 -9.00 5.48 21.78
N VAL A 778 -10.21 5.41 22.33
CA VAL A 778 -10.74 6.44 23.25
C VAL A 778 -10.08 6.30 24.63
N ARG A 779 -9.71 7.44 25.20
CA ARG A 779 -9.01 7.61 26.48
C ARG A 779 -9.71 8.56 27.45
N SER A 780 -10.81 9.17 27.01
CA SER A 780 -11.65 10.07 27.80
C SER A 780 -12.98 9.39 28.11
N GLU A 781 -13.30 9.20 29.39
CA GLU A 781 -14.61 8.70 29.83
C GLU A 781 -15.74 9.66 29.43
N LYS A 782 -15.46 10.97 29.35
CA LYS A 782 -16.44 11.97 28.89
C LYS A 782 -16.82 11.67 27.44
N PHE A 783 -15.84 11.60 26.54
CA PHE A 783 -16.10 11.37 25.12
C PHE A 783 -16.68 9.97 24.83
N TYR A 784 -16.31 8.94 25.60
CA TYR A 784 -16.92 7.61 25.46
C TYR A 784 -18.44 7.65 25.70
N LYS A 785 -18.91 8.48 26.64
CA LYS A 785 -20.34 8.72 26.86
C LYS A 785 -20.96 9.57 25.74
N GLU A 786 -20.31 10.66 25.33
CA GLU A 786 -20.78 11.50 24.21
C GLU A 786 -20.95 10.68 22.90
N ASN A 787 -20.09 9.69 22.66
CA ASN A 787 -20.23 8.77 21.54
C ASN A 787 -21.36 7.73 21.72
N MET A 788 -21.59 7.21 22.93
CA MET A 788 -22.77 6.39 23.23
C MET A 788 -24.08 7.17 23.11
N ASP A 789 -24.07 8.47 23.42
CA ASP A 789 -25.23 9.35 23.32
C ASP A 789 -25.64 9.56 21.85
N ALA A 790 -24.66 9.68 20.94
CA ALA A 790 -24.89 9.67 19.49
C ALA A 790 -25.53 8.36 19.00
N VAL A 791 -25.10 7.20 19.51
CA VAL A 791 -25.74 5.89 19.20
C VAL A 791 -27.18 5.83 19.71
N ARG A 792 -27.45 6.32 20.93
CA ARG A 792 -28.81 6.44 21.48
C ARG A 792 -29.68 7.43 20.71
N HIS A 793 -29.09 8.48 20.13
CA HIS A 793 -29.78 9.45 19.29
C HIS A 793 -30.26 8.82 17.98
N ILE A 794 -29.41 8.02 17.31
CA ILE A 794 -29.79 7.24 16.13
C ILE A 794 -30.90 6.22 16.46
N HIS A 795 -30.85 5.56 17.62
CA HIS A 795 -31.93 4.69 18.09
C HIS A 795 -33.26 5.46 18.21
N ARG A 796 -33.29 6.59 18.94
CA ARG A 796 -34.48 7.44 19.08
C ARG A 796 -35.07 7.92 17.75
N LEU A 797 -34.23 8.29 16.78
CA LEU A 797 -34.70 8.76 15.47
C LEU A 797 -35.05 7.63 14.50
N SER A 798 -34.64 6.39 14.76
CA SER A 798 -34.73 5.28 13.79
C SER A 798 -36.14 5.04 13.26
N GLY A 799 -37.19 5.26 14.07
CA GLY A 799 -38.59 5.16 13.64
C GLY A 799 -38.99 6.16 12.54
N MET A 800 -38.38 7.35 12.53
CA MET A 800 -38.53 8.33 11.44
C MET A 800 -37.62 8.00 10.25
N LEU A 801 -36.36 7.63 10.51
CA LEU A 801 -35.33 7.47 9.48
C LEU A 801 -35.62 6.31 8.50
N VAL A 802 -36.46 5.35 8.89
CA VAL A 802 -36.91 4.23 8.03
C VAL A 802 -38.21 4.50 7.26
N LEU A 803 -38.74 5.72 7.29
CA LEU A 803 -39.92 6.13 6.53
C LEU A 803 -39.57 6.49 5.06
N PRO A 804 -40.54 6.37 4.13
CA PRO A 804 -40.41 6.95 2.79
C PRO A 804 -40.09 8.44 2.87
N ARG A 805 -39.13 8.89 2.05
CA ARG A 805 -38.58 10.25 2.10
C ARG A 805 -38.49 10.90 0.72
N THR A 806 -38.54 12.24 0.69
CA THR A 806 -38.40 13.08 -0.51
C THR A 806 -37.55 14.31 -0.21
N LEU A 807 -36.88 14.86 -1.22
CA LEU A 807 -36.19 16.15 -1.11
C LEU A 807 -37.18 17.25 -0.72
N TYR A 808 -36.86 18.04 0.30
CA TYR A 808 -37.66 19.19 0.72
C TYR A 808 -37.01 20.49 0.27
N LYS A 809 -37.78 21.39 -0.35
CA LYS A 809 -37.22 22.59 -0.99
C LYS A 809 -36.96 23.69 0.04
N VAL A 810 -35.69 24.00 0.27
CA VAL A 810 -35.20 25.13 1.08
C VAL A 810 -34.26 26.03 0.27
N PRO A 811 -34.00 27.28 0.70
CA PRO A 811 -33.02 28.15 0.03
C PRO A 811 -31.59 27.63 0.20
N ALA A 812 -30.83 27.54 -0.90
CA ALA A 812 -29.41 27.26 -0.83
C ALA A 812 -28.68 28.34 -0.01
N PRO A 813 -27.69 27.98 0.84
CA PRO A 813 -27.00 26.69 0.88
C PRO A 813 -27.64 25.62 1.78
N LEU A 814 -28.82 25.84 2.39
CA LEU A 814 -29.48 24.81 3.20
C LEU A 814 -29.85 23.57 2.35
N PHE A 815 -29.90 22.42 3.01
CA PHE A 815 -30.45 21.18 2.47
C PHE A 815 -31.56 20.67 3.39
N ALA A 816 -32.54 19.94 2.85
CA ALA A 816 -33.61 19.37 3.65
C ALA A 816 -34.25 18.13 3.01
N VAL A 817 -34.71 17.20 3.85
CA VAL A 817 -35.50 16.05 3.43
C VAL A 817 -36.76 15.92 4.28
N GLU A 818 -37.85 15.49 3.65
CA GLU A 818 -39.14 15.22 4.28
C GLU A 818 -39.38 13.71 4.34
N TYR A 819 -39.64 13.18 5.53
CA TYR A 819 -40.10 11.81 5.81
C TYR A 819 -41.62 11.82 6.02
N ARG A 820 -42.34 10.80 5.53
CA ARG A 820 -43.82 10.74 5.62
C ARG A 820 -44.36 9.41 6.16
N SER A 821 -45.38 9.50 7.00
CA SER A 821 -46.21 8.35 7.44
C SER A 821 -47.69 8.77 7.47
N GLY A 822 -48.43 8.41 6.43
CA GLY A 822 -49.82 8.85 6.26
C GLY A 822 -49.96 10.37 6.20
N LYS A 823 -50.62 10.97 7.20
CA LYS A 823 -50.75 12.43 7.36
C LYS A 823 -49.58 13.07 8.12
N ASN A 824 -48.76 12.27 8.81
CA ASN A 824 -47.66 12.76 9.61
C ASN A 824 -46.45 13.00 8.70
N ARG A 825 -45.78 14.14 8.90
CA ARG A 825 -44.62 14.57 8.11
C ARG A 825 -43.54 15.10 9.05
N TYR A 826 -42.29 14.80 8.72
CA TYR A 826 -41.12 15.22 9.48
C TYR A 826 -40.09 15.78 8.50
N VAL A 827 -39.61 17.00 8.72
CA VAL A 827 -38.62 17.67 7.86
C VAL A 827 -37.33 17.81 8.66
N ALA A 828 -36.27 17.13 8.21
CA ALA A 828 -34.91 17.37 8.70
C ALA A 828 -34.28 18.47 7.82
N VAL A 829 -33.88 19.58 8.44
CA VAL A 829 -33.21 20.71 7.78
C VAL A 829 -31.77 20.79 8.25
N GLU A 830 -30.84 20.84 7.30
CA GLU A 830 -29.40 20.96 7.51
C GLU A 830 -28.92 22.40 7.23
N ASN A 831 -28.02 22.90 8.09
CA ASN A 831 -27.17 24.05 7.80
C ASN A 831 -25.72 23.59 7.54
N PRO A 832 -25.33 23.35 6.26
CA PRO A 832 -24.00 22.89 5.85
C PRO A 832 -22.93 24.00 5.86
N THR A 833 -23.01 24.98 6.76
CA THR A 833 -22.14 26.16 6.73
C THR A 833 -21.51 26.51 8.08
N GLY A 834 -20.40 27.24 8.03
CA GLY A 834 -19.76 27.85 9.20
C GLY A 834 -20.45 29.10 9.77
N LYS A 835 -21.74 29.32 9.46
CA LYS A 835 -22.54 30.49 9.91
C LYS A 835 -23.91 30.04 10.39
N LYS A 836 -24.59 30.86 11.19
CA LYS A 836 -26.02 30.65 11.50
C LYS A 836 -26.87 30.88 10.24
N ALA A 837 -28.00 30.19 10.15
CA ALA A 837 -28.99 30.39 9.11
C ALA A 837 -30.42 30.19 9.65
N SER A 838 -31.39 30.89 9.08
CA SER A 838 -32.81 30.78 9.42
C SER A 838 -33.55 30.04 8.30
N VAL A 839 -34.63 29.31 8.64
CA VAL A 839 -35.47 28.60 7.66
C VAL A 839 -36.94 28.90 7.92
N GLU A 840 -37.68 29.29 6.88
CA GLU A 840 -39.13 29.41 6.94
C GLU A 840 -39.78 28.04 6.70
N LEU A 841 -40.62 27.62 7.64
CA LEU A 841 -41.36 26.36 7.59
C LEU A 841 -42.86 26.59 7.86
N PRO A 842 -43.75 25.75 7.30
CA PRO A 842 -45.17 25.74 7.65
C PRO A 842 -45.40 25.64 9.16
N SER A 843 -46.37 26.39 9.68
CA SER A 843 -46.64 26.53 11.12
C SER A 843 -47.19 25.28 11.81
N ASP A 844 -47.52 24.22 11.06
CA ASP A 844 -47.81 22.89 11.61
C ASP A 844 -46.53 22.14 12.03
N LEU A 845 -45.36 22.52 11.50
CA LEU A 845 -44.08 21.86 11.79
C LEU A 845 -43.41 22.46 13.03
N LYS A 846 -43.48 21.74 14.15
CA LYS A 846 -42.78 22.10 15.40
C LYS A 846 -41.44 21.38 15.49
N LYS A 847 -40.43 22.02 16.10
CA LYS A 847 -39.15 21.35 16.38
C LYS A 847 -39.39 20.11 17.26
N LEU A 848 -38.82 18.98 16.84
CA LEU A 848 -38.82 17.70 17.57
C LEU A 848 -37.42 17.32 18.05
N ASP A 849 -36.37 17.79 17.35
CA ASP A 849 -34.98 17.42 17.62
C ASP A 849 -33.98 18.43 17.05
N GLY A 850 -32.74 18.41 17.54
CA GLY A 850 -31.65 19.32 17.13
C GLY A 850 -31.29 20.37 18.19
N PRO A 851 -30.33 21.29 17.91
CA PRO A 851 -29.84 22.27 18.89
C PRO A 851 -30.89 23.29 19.35
N ASP A 852 -30.85 23.71 20.61
CA ASP A 852 -31.75 24.74 21.16
C ASP A 852 -31.28 26.16 20.83
N ALA A 853 -31.54 26.57 19.58
CA ALA A 853 -31.32 27.91 19.07
C ALA A 853 -32.51 28.35 18.19
N GLY A 854 -32.78 29.66 18.12
CA GLY A 854 -33.82 30.23 17.25
C GLY A 854 -33.47 30.19 15.75
N ASP A 855 -32.18 30.25 15.44
CA ASP A 855 -31.60 30.00 14.11
C ASP A 855 -30.87 28.66 14.12
N LEU A 856 -30.81 27.97 12.98
CA LEU A 856 -29.98 26.78 12.77
C LEU A 856 -28.49 27.14 13.02
N PRO A 857 -27.81 26.54 14.01
CA PRO A 857 -26.39 26.77 14.22
C PRO A 857 -25.53 26.34 13.02
N PRO A 858 -24.27 26.81 12.94
CA PRO A 858 -23.29 26.24 12.01
C PRO A 858 -23.19 24.72 12.15
N TRP A 859 -23.06 24.00 11.03
CA TRP A 859 -22.93 22.54 10.99
C TRP A 859 -23.95 21.82 11.88
N SER A 860 -25.24 22.04 11.60
CA SER A 860 -26.32 21.44 12.39
C SER A 860 -27.42 20.84 11.53
N VAL A 861 -28.12 19.84 12.08
CA VAL A 861 -29.40 19.34 11.55
C VAL A 861 -30.45 19.50 12.64
N THR A 862 -31.62 20.02 12.27
CA THR A 862 -32.79 20.19 13.15
C THR A 862 -33.98 19.49 12.51
N VAL A 863 -34.70 18.69 13.30
CA VAL A 863 -35.88 17.96 12.82
C VAL A 863 -37.13 18.66 13.32
N TYR A 864 -38.05 18.92 12.39
CA TYR A 864 -39.37 19.48 12.64
C TYR A 864 -40.45 18.48 12.22
N GLY A 865 -41.65 18.55 12.79
CA GLY A 865 -42.77 17.71 12.36
C GLY A 865 -44.11 18.13 12.94
N ASN A 866 -45.20 17.61 12.37
CA ASN A 866 -46.57 17.88 12.80
C ASN A 866 -47.14 16.85 13.79
N ALA A 867 -46.32 15.90 14.23
CA ALA A 867 -46.62 14.86 15.20
C ALA A 867 -45.37 14.54 16.03
N PRO A 868 -45.48 13.84 17.18
CA PRO A 868 -44.33 13.26 17.87
C PRO A 868 -43.52 12.33 16.94
N LEU A 869 -42.23 12.12 17.27
CA LEU A 869 -41.40 11.14 16.56
C LEU A 869 -42.04 9.74 16.65
N PRO A 870 -41.98 8.92 15.57
CA PRO A 870 -42.40 7.52 15.65
C PRO A 870 -41.53 6.72 16.61
N GLU A 871 -42.10 5.67 17.22
CA GLU A 871 -41.35 4.73 18.06
C GLU A 871 -40.11 4.15 17.33
N PRO A 872 -38.99 3.91 18.05
CA PRO A 872 -37.78 3.34 17.46
C PRO A 872 -38.02 2.06 16.65
N ALA A 873 -37.28 1.91 15.56
CA ALA A 873 -37.41 0.78 14.65
C ALA A 873 -36.90 -0.57 15.21
N TYR A 874 -36.37 -0.57 16.43
CA TYR A 874 -35.93 -1.74 17.20
C TYR A 874 -35.95 -1.44 18.70
N GLU A 875 -36.19 -2.47 19.50
CA GLU A 875 -36.17 -2.38 20.97
C GLU A 875 -34.74 -2.45 21.52
N LEU A 876 -34.52 -1.90 22.72
CA LEU A 876 -33.29 -2.11 23.49
C LEU A 876 -33.48 -3.34 24.39
N PRO A 877 -32.44 -4.16 24.65
CA PRO A 877 -32.58 -5.29 25.55
C PRO A 877 -32.92 -4.84 26.97
N ALA A 878 -33.61 -5.71 27.70
CA ALA A 878 -33.90 -5.53 29.12
C ALA A 878 -32.60 -5.40 29.95
N LYS A 879 -32.74 -4.96 31.20
CA LYS A 879 -31.62 -4.98 32.14
C LYS A 879 -31.23 -6.41 32.52
N ASP A 880 -29.94 -6.62 32.71
CA ASP A 880 -29.34 -7.83 33.27
C ASP A 880 -28.58 -7.42 34.53
N ASP A 881 -29.02 -7.88 35.70
CA ASP A 881 -28.50 -7.41 36.99
C ASP A 881 -27.05 -7.87 37.25
N GLU A 882 -26.59 -8.97 36.63
CA GLU A 882 -25.19 -9.41 36.69
C GLU A 882 -24.31 -8.44 35.87
N LEU A 883 -24.75 -8.10 34.66
CA LEU A 883 -24.00 -7.25 33.73
C LEU A 883 -24.09 -5.74 34.06
N GLU A 884 -25.16 -5.28 34.72
CA GLU A 884 -25.24 -3.92 35.29
C GLU A 884 -24.39 -3.77 36.57
N SER A 885 -24.21 -4.85 37.34
CA SER A 885 -23.34 -4.88 38.53
C SER A 885 -21.86 -5.08 38.21
N ALA A 886 -21.53 -5.54 37.00
CA ALA A 886 -20.16 -5.78 36.56
C ALA A 886 -19.34 -4.49 36.44
N PRO A 887 -18.01 -4.51 36.70
CA PRO A 887 -17.16 -3.33 36.52
C PRO A 887 -17.18 -2.83 35.06
N ASP A 888 -17.46 -1.53 34.90
CA ASP A 888 -17.49 -0.81 33.61
C ASP A 888 -16.36 -1.27 32.66
N PRO A 889 -16.69 -1.95 31.55
CA PRO A 889 -15.69 -2.54 30.66
C PRO A 889 -14.77 -1.52 29.97
N PHE A 890 -15.20 -0.27 29.81
CA PHE A 890 -14.34 0.81 29.31
C PHE A 890 -13.38 1.28 30.40
N LYS A 891 -13.81 1.43 31.65
CA LYS A 891 -12.90 1.74 32.78
C LYS A 891 -11.89 0.62 33.06
N LEU A 892 -12.23 -0.63 32.76
CA LEU A 892 -11.25 -1.73 32.76
C LEU A 892 -10.17 -1.52 31.67
N SER A 893 -10.57 -1.22 30.44
CA SER A 893 -9.64 -1.01 29.32
C SER A 893 -8.65 0.15 29.53
N LEU A 894 -9.05 1.19 30.29
CA LEU A 894 -8.16 2.30 30.66
C LEU A 894 -7.08 1.89 31.67
N LYS A 895 -7.34 0.91 32.55
CA LYS A 895 -6.33 0.39 33.50
C LYS A 895 -5.28 -0.44 32.78
N GLU A 896 -5.75 -1.36 31.93
CA GLU A 896 -4.98 -2.28 31.10
C GLU A 896 -3.91 -1.57 30.25
N HIS A 897 -4.26 -0.43 29.65
CA HIS A 897 -3.34 0.36 28.83
C HIS A 897 -2.20 1.05 29.61
N GLY A 898 -2.26 1.06 30.94
CA GLY A 898 -1.22 1.52 31.86
C GLY A 898 -0.97 3.04 31.86
N LYS A 899 -0.65 3.60 33.02
CA LYS A 899 -0.25 5.02 33.15
C LYS A 899 1.24 5.16 32.80
N PRO A 900 1.67 6.24 32.12
CA PRO A 900 3.09 6.48 31.90
C PRO A 900 3.81 6.68 33.26
N TYR A 901 4.92 5.99 33.46
CA TYR A 901 5.80 6.25 34.60
C TYR A 901 6.58 7.55 34.36
N LEU A 902 6.61 8.43 35.35
CA LEU A 902 7.25 9.75 35.30
C LEU A 902 8.40 9.90 36.32
N GLY A 903 8.88 8.79 36.87
CA GLY A 903 9.97 8.76 37.84
C GLY A 903 11.35 8.95 37.21
N LYS A 904 12.34 9.29 38.04
CA LYS A 904 13.74 9.52 37.63
C LYS A 904 14.67 8.32 37.89
N ALA A 905 14.11 7.11 37.91
CA ALA A 905 14.88 5.90 38.12
C ALA A 905 15.66 5.47 36.87
N SER A 906 16.75 4.74 37.07
CA SER A 906 17.55 4.12 36.02
C SER A 906 17.47 2.60 36.10
N TRP A 907 17.55 1.94 34.96
CA TRP A 907 17.73 0.49 34.87
C TRP A 907 19.13 0.11 35.33
N ILE A 908 19.22 -0.73 36.36
CA ILE A 908 20.48 -1.21 36.95
C ILE A 908 20.62 -2.73 36.84
N TRP A 909 21.85 -3.23 36.78
CA TRP A 909 22.16 -4.67 36.85
C TRP A 909 23.54 -4.95 37.46
N ALA A 910 23.85 -6.23 37.66
CA ALA A 910 25.12 -6.67 38.20
C ALA A 910 26.23 -6.60 37.11
N LYS A 911 27.32 -5.90 37.44
CA LYS A 911 28.48 -5.71 36.57
C LYS A 911 29.04 -7.05 36.11
N GLY A 912 29.25 -7.20 34.80
CA GLY A 912 29.75 -8.44 34.18
C GLY A 912 28.71 -9.54 33.92
N TYR A 913 27.44 -9.39 34.35
CA TYR A 913 26.38 -10.37 34.12
C TYR A 913 25.45 -10.03 32.93
N LEU A 914 25.89 -9.15 32.04
CA LEU A 914 25.09 -8.62 30.91
C LEU A 914 24.89 -9.61 29.73
N THR A 915 25.57 -10.76 29.74
CA THR A 915 25.72 -11.63 28.55
C THR A 915 25.28 -13.09 28.78
N SER A 916 24.61 -13.41 29.89
CA SER A 916 24.20 -14.79 30.21
C SER A 916 22.78 -14.88 30.78
N GLN A 917 22.06 -15.96 30.45
CA GLN A 917 20.74 -16.31 30.99
C GLN A 917 20.84 -16.70 32.48
N LYS A 918 20.98 -15.71 33.37
CA LYS A 918 21.07 -15.93 34.82
C LYS A 918 20.26 -14.89 35.59
N SER A 919 19.64 -15.32 36.69
CA SER A 919 18.99 -14.40 37.64
C SER A 919 20.01 -13.74 38.56
N VAL A 920 19.79 -12.49 38.96
CA VAL A 920 20.59 -11.77 39.98
C VAL A 920 19.78 -11.57 41.27
N ILE A 921 20.48 -11.33 42.38
CA ILE A 921 19.86 -10.96 43.66
C ILE A 921 20.33 -9.55 44.05
N ALA A 922 19.40 -8.62 44.24
CA ALA A 922 19.66 -7.25 44.67
C ALA A 922 19.29 -7.06 46.15
N GLU A 923 20.07 -6.25 46.88
CA GLU A 923 19.64 -5.75 48.19
C GLU A 923 19.88 -4.23 48.30
N GLY A 924 18.79 -3.47 48.21
CA GLY A 924 18.77 -2.03 48.42
C GLY A 924 18.55 -1.70 49.89
N LYS A 925 19.58 -1.13 50.54
CA LYS A 925 19.45 -0.52 51.88
C LYS A 925 19.03 0.94 51.76
N ILE A 926 17.93 1.31 52.42
CA ILE A 926 17.37 2.66 52.43
C ILE A 926 17.31 3.13 53.89
N VAL A 927 17.88 4.30 54.19
CA VAL A 927 17.87 4.88 55.54
C VAL A 927 17.00 6.13 55.53
N LEU A 928 15.87 6.08 56.25
CA LEU A 928 14.90 7.17 56.32
C LEU A 928 15.14 8.01 57.58
N SER A 929 15.39 9.30 57.41
CA SER A 929 15.85 10.18 58.49
C SER A 929 14.75 10.57 59.49
N LYS A 930 13.48 10.57 59.07
CA LYS A 930 12.32 11.08 59.82
C LYS A 930 11.20 10.03 59.97
N PRO A 931 10.24 10.23 60.90
CA PRO A 931 9.01 9.43 60.97
C PRO A 931 8.20 9.47 59.66
N VAL A 932 7.88 8.30 59.11
CA VAL A 932 7.14 8.14 57.86
C VAL A 932 5.64 8.34 58.09
N LYS A 933 4.97 9.00 57.15
CA LYS A 933 3.50 9.10 57.05
C LYS A 933 2.94 8.13 56.01
N SER A 934 3.59 8.01 54.86
CA SER A 934 3.25 7.05 53.81
C SER A 934 4.45 6.81 52.89
N ALA A 935 4.59 5.61 52.35
CA ALA A 935 5.56 5.32 51.30
C ALA A 935 4.94 4.47 50.18
N THR A 936 5.30 4.75 48.94
CA THR A 936 4.87 4.01 47.74
C THR A 936 6.09 3.53 46.98
N LEU A 937 6.13 2.24 46.68
CA LEU A 937 7.17 1.59 45.91
C LEU A 937 6.69 1.40 44.45
N TYR A 938 7.54 1.76 43.50
CA TYR A 938 7.40 1.51 42.07
C TYR A 938 8.51 0.55 41.66
N TYR A 939 8.20 -0.56 40.99
CA TYR A 939 9.23 -1.52 40.57
C TYR A 939 8.92 -2.28 39.29
N ALA A 940 9.97 -2.65 38.55
CA ALA A 940 9.94 -3.55 37.39
C ALA A 940 11.28 -4.31 37.23
N VAL A 941 11.25 -5.42 36.48
CA VAL A 941 12.44 -6.16 35.99
C VAL A 941 12.18 -6.66 34.57
N ASP A 942 13.20 -7.18 33.89
CA ASP A 942 13.07 -7.58 32.47
C ASP A 942 12.04 -8.68 32.19
N ASP A 943 12.21 -9.90 32.71
CA ASP A 943 11.28 -11.02 32.49
C ASP A 943 10.42 -11.35 33.71
N ILE A 944 11.04 -11.73 34.83
CA ILE A 944 10.36 -12.22 36.05
C ILE A 944 11.11 -11.75 37.30
N GLY A 945 10.39 -11.19 38.28
CA GLY A 945 10.99 -10.67 39.52
C GLY A 945 10.22 -11.04 40.79
N GLU A 946 10.94 -11.53 41.80
CA GLU A 946 10.44 -11.76 43.15
C GLU A 946 10.95 -10.63 44.06
N PHE A 947 10.09 -10.07 44.93
CA PHE A 947 10.36 -8.83 45.66
C PHE A 947 10.00 -8.98 47.15
N ARG A 948 10.81 -8.39 48.03
CA ARG A 948 10.56 -8.29 49.48
C ARG A 948 10.90 -6.91 50.00
N PHE A 949 10.06 -6.33 50.85
CA PHE A 949 10.35 -5.07 51.55
C PHE A 949 10.23 -5.24 53.06
N ASN A 950 11.28 -4.89 53.79
CA ASN A 950 11.42 -5.14 55.24
C ASN A 950 11.13 -6.60 55.66
N GLY A 951 11.43 -7.56 54.77
CA GLY A 951 11.21 -8.99 54.96
C GLY A 951 9.84 -9.52 54.51
N ALA A 952 8.85 -8.66 54.26
CA ALA A 952 7.55 -9.07 53.74
C ALA A 952 7.59 -9.27 52.22
N ASP A 953 7.04 -10.39 51.73
CA ASP A 953 6.88 -10.68 50.29
C ASP A 953 5.93 -9.67 49.61
N LEU A 954 6.28 -9.25 48.39
CA LEU A 954 5.50 -8.36 47.54
C LEU A 954 5.04 -9.09 46.25
N PRO A 955 4.04 -8.57 45.51
CA PRO A 955 3.63 -9.12 44.21
C PRO A 955 4.80 -9.28 43.23
N LYS A 956 4.82 -10.42 42.51
CA LYS A 956 5.88 -10.70 41.52
C LYS A 956 5.70 -9.84 40.28
N SER A 957 6.78 -9.18 39.84
CA SER A 957 6.83 -8.46 38.57
C SER A 957 6.99 -9.45 37.41
N ARG A 958 6.35 -9.18 36.26
CA ARG A 958 6.60 -9.87 34.99
C ARG A 958 6.58 -8.89 33.84
N GLY A 959 7.61 -8.94 32.98
CA GLY A 959 7.81 -8.00 31.88
C GLY A 959 8.27 -6.62 32.34
N TRP A 960 9.28 -6.08 31.65
CA TRP A 960 9.74 -4.69 31.86
C TRP A 960 8.70 -3.63 31.47
N ASP A 961 7.67 -4.00 30.70
CA ASP A 961 6.63 -3.07 30.26
C ASP A 961 5.60 -2.76 31.35
N ALA A 962 5.57 -3.54 32.43
CA ALA A 962 4.71 -3.37 33.60
C ALA A 962 5.51 -2.94 34.84
N ILE A 963 5.33 -1.70 35.27
CA ILE A 963 5.78 -1.20 36.57
C ILE A 963 4.65 -1.43 37.58
N THR A 964 4.95 -2.15 38.67
CA THR A 964 4.02 -2.31 39.80
C THR A 964 4.06 -1.07 40.68
N GLU A 965 2.91 -0.48 41.01
CA GLU A 965 2.75 0.59 42.03
C GLU A 965 2.11 0.01 43.30
N LEU A 966 2.78 0.11 44.45
CA LEU A 966 2.28 -0.48 45.70
C LEU A 966 2.61 0.39 46.95
N PRO A 967 1.64 0.66 47.85
CA PRO A 967 1.93 1.27 49.15
C PRO A 967 2.67 0.28 50.06
N VAL A 968 3.73 0.73 50.75
CA VAL A 968 4.59 -0.12 51.60
C VAL A 968 4.81 0.44 53.00
N LYS A 969 4.95 -0.46 53.98
CA LYS A 969 5.22 -0.10 55.39
C LYS A 969 6.70 0.20 55.62
N ALA A 970 7.12 1.42 55.27
CA ALA A 970 8.44 1.94 55.60
C ALA A 970 8.49 2.54 57.02
N ARG A 971 9.64 2.44 57.68
CA ARG A 971 9.90 2.93 59.05
C ARG A 971 11.04 3.97 59.05
N GLN A 972 11.14 4.79 60.10
CA GLN A 972 12.34 5.59 60.34
C GLN A 972 13.55 4.65 60.58
N GLY A 973 14.74 5.07 60.16
CA GLY A 973 15.95 4.25 60.20
C GLY A 973 16.07 3.29 59.01
N GLU A 974 16.65 2.11 59.24
CA GLU A 974 16.99 1.16 58.18
C GLU A 974 15.78 0.39 57.65
N ASN A 975 15.58 0.48 56.33
CA ASN A 975 14.67 -0.31 55.51
C ASN A 975 15.48 -1.11 54.48
N ARG A 976 14.95 -2.28 54.07
CA ARG A 976 15.59 -3.17 53.09
C ARG A 976 14.61 -3.56 51.99
N LEU A 977 15.05 -3.43 50.74
CA LEU A 977 14.39 -3.98 49.57
C LEU A 977 15.27 -5.11 49.01
N TRP A 978 14.74 -6.33 48.98
CA TRP A 978 15.39 -7.49 48.37
C TRP A 978 14.65 -7.87 47.09
N ILE A 979 15.40 -8.19 46.03
CA ILE A 979 14.84 -8.49 44.71
C ILE A 979 15.60 -9.68 44.12
N LYS A 980 14.90 -10.65 43.56
CA LYS A 980 15.48 -11.70 42.70
C LYS A 980 14.92 -11.54 41.29
N ALA A 981 15.76 -11.10 40.35
CA ALA A 981 15.36 -10.74 38.99
C ALA A 981 15.95 -11.73 37.98
N GLY A 982 15.11 -12.29 37.11
CA GLY A 982 15.50 -13.19 36.01
C GLY A 982 15.53 -12.50 34.64
N ASN A 983 16.41 -12.99 33.77
CA ASN A 983 16.45 -12.72 32.32
C ASN A 983 16.45 -14.07 31.58
N VAL A 984 15.55 -14.22 30.63
CA VAL A 984 15.35 -15.38 29.75
C VAL A 984 16.02 -15.13 28.40
N MET A 985 15.83 -13.97 27.77
CA MET A 985 16.53 -13.61 26.53
C MET A 985 16.48 -12.10 26.23
N GLY A 986 17.64 -11.45 26.26
CA GLY A 986 17.82 -10.09 25.77
C GLY A 986 18.53 -9.20 26.77
N ALA A 987 18.07 -7.94 26.87
CA ALA A 987 18.53 -7.02 27.88
C ALA A 987 18.17 -7.53 29.28
N CYS A 988 18.78 -6.95 30.31
CA CYS A 988 18.45 -7.26 31.70
C CYS A 988 18.49 -5.98 32.51
N GLY A 989 17.60 -5.86 33.48
CA GLY A 989 17.50 -4.65 34.28
C GLY A 989 16.55 -4.81 35.45
N ILE A 990 16.82 -4.02 36.49
CA ILE A 990 15.93 -3.74 37.61
C ILE A 990 15.68 -2.23 37.60
N LEU A 991 14.41 -1.82 37.73
CA LEU A 991 14.01 -0.43 37.93
C LEU A 991 13.23 -0.32 39.24
N CYS A 992 13.57 0.67 40.08
CA CYS A 992 12.93 0.89 41.37
C CYS A 992 12.86 2.38 41.73
N GLU A 993 11.74 2.83 42.30
CA GLU A 993 11.61 4.10 43.02
C GLU A 993 10.76 3.91 44.29
N LEU A 994 11.28 4.30 45.46
CA LEU A 994 10.50 4.46 46.68
C LEU A 994 10.23 5.95 46.89
N ARG A 995 8.96 6.37 46.86
CA ARG A 995 8.52 7.73 47.20
C ARG A 995 8.02 7.76 48.64
N VAL A 996 8.57 8.64 49.46
CA VAL A 996 8.25 8.75 50.89
C VAL A 996 7.64 10.13 51.16
N VAL A 997 6.61 10.15 51.99
CA VAL A 997 6.09 11.36 52.65
C VAL A 997 6.28 11.18 54.15
N TYR A 998 6.92 12.15 54.79
CA TYR A 998 7.18 12.17 56.22
C TYR A 998 6.02 12.82 57.00
N GLN A 999 6.01 12.64 58.32
CA GLN A 999 4.95 13.18 59.20
C GLN A 999 4.92 14.72 59.23
N ASP A 1000 6.08 15.36 59.01
CA ASP A 1000 6.20 16.82 58.83
C ASP A 1000 5.76 17.32 57.43
N GLY A 1001 5.27 16.43 56.57
CA GLY A 1001 4.83 16.74 55.20
C GLY A 1001 5.95 16.83 54.16
N THR A 1002 7.23 16.76 54.56
CA THR A 1002 8.36 16.73 53.62
C THR A 1002 8.38 15.41 52.83
N ARG A 1003 9.02 15.42 51.65
CA ARG A 1003 9.04 14.29 50.72
C ARG A 1003 10.45 13.94 50.30
N GLU A 1004 10.70 12.65 50.08
CA GLU A 1004 12.01 12.13 49.66
C GLU A 1004 11.81 10.92 48.73
N ASN A 1005 12.60 10.82 47.66
CA ASN A 1005 12.51 9.75 46.67
C ASN A 1005 13.85 9.01 46.56
N PHE A 1006 13.84 7.69 46.70
CA PHE A 1006 15.00 6.83 46.54
C PHE A 1006 14.87 6.05 45.23
N VAL A 1007 15.85 6.14 44.33
CA VAL A 1007 15.78 5.55 42.98
C VAL A 1007 16.92 4.57 42.72
N SER A 1008 16.66 3.56 41.88
CA SER A 1008 17.72 2.78 41.22
C SER A 1008 18.58 3.70 40.35
N GLY A 1009 19.90 3.62 40.52
CA GLY A 1009 20.88 4.54 39.89
C GLY A 1009 21.83 5.25 40.87
N GLY A 1010 21.53 5.22 42.18
CA GLY A 1010 22.50 5.54 43.24
C GLY A 1010 23.46 4.38 43.57
N PRO A 1011 24.16 4.42 44.72
CA PRO A 1011 25.04 3.34 45.18
C PRO A 1011 24.25 2.13 45.70
N TRP A 1012 23.66 1.37 44.78
CA TRP A 1012 22.99 0.09 45.06
C TRP A 1012 23.99 -1.06 45.10
N LEU A 1013 23.68 -2.09 45.91
CA LEU A 1013 24.51 -3.29 46.05
C LEU A 1013 23.77 -4.52 45.52
N LEU A 1014 24.46 -5.31 44.69
CA LEU A 1014 23.94 -6.48 44.00
C LEU A 1014 24.85 -7.69 44.25
N ALA A 1015 24.25 -8.87 44.34
CA ALA A 1015 24.92 -10.17 44.45
C ALA A 1015 24.69 -11.00 43.17
N GLY A 1016 25.65 -11.90 42.91
CA GLY A 1016 25.55 -12.87 41.83
C GLY A 1016 24.43 -13.92 42.06
N PRO A 1017 24.17 -14.78 41.05
CA PRO A 1017 23.02 -15.68 41.00
C PRO A 1017 22.85 -16.64 42.19
N GLU A 1018 23.98 -17.07 42.77
CA GLU A 1018 24.05 -18.08 43.83
C GLU A 1018 24.02 -17.47 45.25
N GLY A 1019 23.98 -16.14 45.36
CA GLY A 1019 24.21 -15.41 46.61
C GLY A 1019 25.70 -15.28 46.92
N GLY A 1020 26.18 -14.07 47.16
CA GLY A 1020 27.63 -13.85 47.32
C GLY A 1020 27.99 -12.41 47.65
N LYS A 1021 29.30 -12.12 47.61
CA LYS A 1021 29.88 -10.84 48.01
C LYS A 1021 29.26 -9.69 47.21
N LEU A 1022 28.60 -8.76 47.90
CA LEU A 1022 27.92 -7.60 47.32
C LEU A 1022 28.89 -6.73 46.50
N GLN A 1023 28.46 -6.36 45.29
CA GLN A 1023 29.17 -5.49 44.35
C GLN A 1023 28.30 -4.27 44.01
N ALA A 1024 28.93 -3.19 43.55
CA ALA A 1024 28.20 -2.00 43.10
C ALA A 1024 27.36 -2.30 41.85
N ALA A 1025 26.12 -1.79 41.83
CA ALA A 1025 25.26 -1.83 40.67
C ALA A 1025 25.82 -1.00 39.50
N GLU A 1026 25.64 -1.50 38.27
CA GLU A 1026 25.97 -0.76 37.04
C GLU A 1026 24.68 -0.19 36.45
N VAL A 1027 24.70 1.10 36.08
CA VAL A 1027 23.58 1.77 35.39
C VAL A 1027 23.68 1.43 33.90
N ILE A 1028 22.66 0.74 33.38
CA ILE A 1028 22.59 0.38 31.96
C ILE A 1028 21.95 1.51 31.15
N ALA A 1029 20.86 2.09 31.66
CA ALA A 1029 20.14 3.17 30.99
C ALA A 1029 19.27 3.96 31.98
N PRO A 1030 19.18 5.30 31.86
CA PRO A 1030 18.08 6.07 32.46
C PRO A 1030 16.70 5.55 32.00
N PHE A 1031 15.66 5.74 32.82
CA PHE A 1031 14.30 5.53 32.34
C PHE A 1031 13.99 6.48 31.16
N GLY A 1032 13.41 5.93 30.09
CA GLY A 1032 13.23 6.62 28.82
C GLY A 1032 14.26 6.25 27.75
N GLU A 1033 15.35 5.56 28.12
CA GLU A 1033 16.46 5.17 27.24
C GLU A 1033 16.66 3.64 27.17
N GLY A 1034 17.75 3.18 26.54
CA GLY A 1034 18.09 1.77 26.41
C GLY A 1034 17.10 0.96 25.54
N ALA A 1035 16.99 -0.34 25.84
CA ALA A 1035 16.04 -1.25 25.18
C ALA A 1035 14.58 -0.91 25.53
N TRP A 1036 14.36 -0.45 26.76
CA TRP A 1036 13.06 -0.21 27.38
C TRP A 1036 12.39 1.09 26.89
N LYS A 1037 13.18 2.15 26.71
CA LYS A 1037 12.68 3.48 26.32
C LYS A 1037 11.59 3.98 27.30
N LYS A 1038 10.62 4.76 26.82
CA LYS A 1038 9.41 5.18 27.57
C LYS A 1038 8.25 4.16 27.49
N ARG A 1039 8.53 2.90 27.16
CA ARG A 1039 7.51 1.85 27.06
C ARG A 1039 6.99 1.30 28.40
N PRO A 1040 7.79 1.24 29.50
CA PRO A 1040 7.28 0.79 30.80
C PRO A 1040 6.16 1.70 31.31
N LYS A 1041 5.06 1.08 31.74
CA LYS A 1041 3.87 1.75 32.24
C LYS A 1041 3.45 1.16 33.59
N ILE A 1042 2.93 2.01 34.47
CA ILE A 1042 2.34 1.61 35.74
C ILE A 1042 1.04 0.85 35.44
N ARG A 1043 0.92 -0.37 35.98
CA ARG A 1043 -0.28 -1.23 35.90
C ARG A 1043 -0.76 -1.61 37.30
#